data_AF-A0A8S9N051-F1
#
_entry.id   AF-A0A8S9N051-F1
#
_cell.length_a   1.000
_cell.length_b   1.000
_cell.length_c   1.000
_cell.angle_alpha   90.00
_cell.angle_beta   90.00
_cell.angle_gamma   90.00
#
_symmetry.space_group_name_H-M   'P 1'
#
loop_
_entity.id
_entity.type
_entity.pdbx_description
1 polymer ?
#
loop_
_entity_poly.entity_id
_entity_poly.type
_entity_poly.pdbx_seq_one_letter_code
_entity_poly.pdbx_strand_id
1 'polypeptide(L)'
;MIANRACDFSPPLSTASPSGAFATVTIPNFYFFSPSLNPNIIPHLPIIRHRSSSSRRLLRRLSFSRNETHSFPQPFTANSASHRTRTFVEHVAGTKESPNQTIEVYDFGDLESARNDLRNVATRRVETDVEVREIEDLPEEWRRSKLAWLCKEVPSHKAVTLVRLLNAQKKWVRQEDATYICVHCTRIRENETGFRVYGWMTQQNWYRFDFGLATKLADFLGKERKFTKCREVFDDIMNQGRVPSESTFHILVVAYLSSSEEGCFQEACSVYNRMIQLGGYRPRLSLHNSLFRALVSKQGGPSSDDVRQAEFIFHNVVTTGLEVQKDIYSGLIWLHSCQDEVDIERINYLREEMRKAGFEESNEVVVSLLRAYAKEGGVEEVERTWLELLGLDCGIPSQAFVYKMEAYAKVGDFARALKIFREMDKHLGGATVSGYHKIIEVVCKINQVELAESLLEEFLETGKKQLLPSYIEIVKMYFDLGLHEKLEKAFVECLEKCQPNQTIYNIYLESLVNIGNLEKAGDVFDEMKNNGTINVNASSCNTVLKGYLDSGNHAKAKKIYELMSLKKYEVESPLMEKLDYILSLVRKEVKKPLSMKLSKEQREVLVGLLLGGLRVESDKERKSHKIMFEFRGKSQARLILRQHIHDQFREWLPHSEDEDIPLEFSSISHSCFGGGKNE
;
A
#
# COMPACT_ATOMS: atom_id res chain seq x y z
N MET A 1 -4.46 60.00 -57.65
CA MET A 1 -4.56 59.44 -59.02
C MET A 1 -4.15 57.98 -58.96
N ILE A 2 -4.96 57.06 -59.53
CA ILE A 2 -4.57 55.77 -60.18
C ILE A 2 -3.70 54.78 -59.36
N ALA A 3 -3.94 53.47 -59.21
CA ALA A 3 -5.03 52.49 -59.37
C ALA A 3 -4.52 51.17 -58.66
N ASN A 4 -5.23 50.07 -58.39
CA ASN A 4 -6.23 49.33 -59.15
C ASN A 4 -6.98 48.27 -58.28
N ARG A 5 -8.12 47.81 -58.82
CA ARG A 5 -9.05 46.67 -58.51
C ARG A 5 -8.51 45.45 -57.70
N ALA A 6 -9.24 44.73 -56.84
CA ALA A 6 -10.66 44.27 -56.75
C ALA A 6 -10.99 42.91 -57.42
N CYS A 7 -11.51 41.96 -56.60
CA CYS A 7 -12.33 40.74 -56.85
C CYS A 7 -12.56 40.10 -55.45
N ASP A 8 -13.75 40.11 -54.82
CA ASP A 8 -14.99 39.35 -55.07
C ASP A 8 -14.85 37.81 -55.05
N PHE A 9 -15.47 37.14 -54.06
CA PHE A 9 -16.61 36.23 -54.23
C PHE A 9 -17.14 35.66 -52.89
N SER A 10 -18.47 35.58 -52.76
CA SER A 10 -19.22 35.07 -51.59
C SER A 10 -19.84 33.66 -51.90
N PRO A 11 -20.44 32.94 -50.92
CA PRO A 11 -20.73 31.50 -51.03
C PRO A 11 -22.10 31.17 -51.67
N PRO A 12 -22.38 29.89 -51.98
CA PRO A 12 -23.70 29.44 -52.42
C PRO A 12 -24.59 28.93 -51.27
N LEU A 13 -25.86 29.31 -51.32
CA LEU A 13 -27.00 28.75 -50.57
C LEU A 13 -28.05 28.27 -51.59
N SER A 14 -28.54 27.03 -51.45
CA SER A 14 -29.85 26.59 -51.97
C SER A 14 -30.26 25.29 -51.26
N THR A 15 -31.25 25.26 -50.36
CA THR A 15 -32.70 25.14 -50.63
C THR A 15 -33.12 23.94 -51.48
N ALA A 16 -33.61 22.87 -50.85
CA ALA A 16 -34.85 22.16 -51.25
C ALA A 16 -35.18 20.98 -50.31
N SER A 17 -36.41 20.97 -49.80
CA SER A 17 -37.22 19.80 -49.42
C SER A 17 -38.47 19.81 -50.36
N PRO A 18 -39.39 18.82 -50.46
CA PRO A 18 -39.86 17.90 -49.40
C PRO A 18 -40.27 16.46 -49.84
N SER A 19 -41.01 15.77 -48.96
CA SER A 19 -41.67 14.44 -49.10
C SER A 19 -40.75 13.21 -49.08
N GLY A 20 -41.10 12.07 -48.46
CA GLY A 20 -42.21 11.78 -47.54
C GLY A 20 -42.67 10.31 -47.61
N ALA A 21 -42.48 9.51 -46.55
CA ALA A 21 -43.17 8.23 -46.37
C ALA A 21 -43.09 7.67 -44.93
N PHE A 22 -44.28 7.39 -44.39
CA PHE A 22 -44.68 6.56 -43.26
C PHE A 22 -43.72 5.46 -42.73
N ALA A 23 -43.60 5.43 -41.39
CA ALA A 23 -43.55 4.18 -40.60
C ALA A 23 -44.07 4.43 -39.17
N THR A 24 -45.40 4.33 -38.98
CA THR A 24 -46.03 4.20 -37.65
C THR A 24 -45.80 2.81 -37.06
N VAL A 25 -45.55 2.67 -35.74
CA VAL A 25 -46.03 1.53 -34.91
C VAL A 25 -46.03 1.91 -33.41
N THR A 26 -47.24 1.99 -32.86
CA THR A 26 -47.70 1.79 -31.46
C THR A 26 -46.93 2.31 -30.23
N ILE A 27 -47.57 3.29 -29.57
CA ILE A 27 -47.61 3.48 -28.10
C ILE A 27 -48.60 2.45 -27.50
N PRO A 28 -48.41 1.99 -26.24
CA PRO A 28 -49.52 1.56 -25.39
C PRO A 28 -49.71 2.49 -24.18
N ASN A 29 -50.80 3.26 -24.17
CA ASN A 29 -51.36 3.88 -22.96
C ASN A 29 -52.14 2.82 -22.20
N PHE A 30 -51.97 2.69 -20.88
CA PHE A 30 -53.01 2.10 -20.02
C PHE A 30 -53.17 2.83 -18.67
N TYR A 31 -54.24 3.64 -18.64
CA TYR A 31 -55.16 3.93 -17.52
C TYR A 31 -54.68 4.18 -16.09
N PHE A 32 -54.99 5.41 -15.64
CA PHE A 32 -55.58 5.78 -14.34
C PHE A 32 -55.98 4.64 -13.39
N PHE A 33 -55.52 4.75 -12.13
CA PHE A 33 -56.35 4.51 -10.95
C PHE A 33 -55.90 5.41 -9.79
N SER A 34 -56.80 6.24 -9.27
CA SER A 34 -56.70 6.80 -7.91
C SER A 34 -57.30 5.79 -6.93
N PRO A 35 -56.80 5.71 -5.69
CA PRO A 35 -57.73 5.99 -4.59
C PRO A 35 -57.12 6.72 -3.37
N SER A 36 -58.02 7.50 -2.75
CA SER A 36 -58.11 7.99 -1.36
C SER A 36 -57.05 7.62 -0.30
N LEU A 37 -56.76 8.63 0.53
CA LEU A 37 -56.06 8.56 1.81
C LEU A 37 -56.50 7.41 2.74
N ASN A 38 -55.53 6.84 3.46
CA ASN A 38 -55.65 6.54 4.89
C ASN A 38 -54.27 6.66 5.55
N PRO A 39 -54.13 7.28 6.75
CA PRO A 39 -52.85 7.43 7.43
C PRO A 39 -52.47 6.16 8.24
N ASN A 40 -51.20 6.09 8.65
CA ASN A 40 -50.56 4.98 9.38
C ASN A 40 -50.22 3.74 8.55
N ILE A 41 -49.01 3.71 7.98
CA ILE A 41 -48.08 2.57 7.97
C ILE A 41 -46.68 3.11 7.60
N ILE A 42 -45.66 2.74 8.38
CA ILE A 42 -44.27 3.11 8.14
C ILE A 42 -43.67 2.11 7.13
N PRO A 43 -43.13 2.54 5.97
CA PRO A 43 -42.50 1.61 5.03
C PRO A 43 -41.03 1.35 5.41
N HIS A 44 -40.72 0.10 5.76
CA HIS A 44 -39.33 -0.37 5.80
C HIS A 44 -38.78 -0.50 4.37
N LEU A 45 -37.55 -0.02 4.14
CA LEU A 45 -36.86 -0.08 2.85
C LEU A 45 -36.52 -1.53 2.43
N PRO A 46 -36.61 -1.88 1.13
CA PRO A 46 -36.37 -3.24 0.64
C PRO A 46 -34.88 -3.56 0.45
N ILE A 47 -34.43 -4.70 0.96
CA ILE A 47 -33.06 -5.21 0.78
C ILE A 47 -32.87 -5.73 -0.66
N ILE A 48 -32.21 -4.96 -1.51
CA ILE A 48 -31.86 -5.38 -2.88
C ILE A 48 -30.64 -6.32 -2.83
N ARG A 49 -30.87 -7.62 -3.09
CA ARG A 49 -29.81 -8.61 -3.31
C ARG A 49 -29.25 -8.49 -4.73
N HIS A 50 -28.13 -7.81 -4.93
CA HIS A 50 -27.37 -7.93 -6.18
C HIS A 50 -26.67 -9.29 -6.28
N ARG A 51 -26.93 -10.01 -7.37
CA ARG A 51 -26.23 -11.26 -7.72
C ARG A 51 -24.82 -10.94 -8.22
N SER A 52 -23.78 -11.42 -7.52
CA SER A 52 -22.41 -11.43 -8.04
C SER A 52 -22.12 -12.70 -8.83
N SER A 53 -21.71 -12.55 -10.09
CA SER A 53 -21.29 -13.67 -10.96
C SER A 53 -19.87 -14.13 -10.65
N SER A 54 -19.72 -15.24 -9.91
CA SER A 54 -18.41 -15.79 -9.54
C SER A 54 -17.88 -16.81 -10.56
N SER A 55 -16.94 -16.40 -11.41
CA SER A 55 -16.18 -17.31 -12.27
C SER A 55 -15.06 -18.01 -11.50
N ARG A 56 -14.96 -19.33 -11.67
CA ARG A 56 -14.09 -20.23 -10.91
C ARG A 56 -12.60 -20.02 -11.24
N ARG A 57 -11.73 -20.04 -10.21
CA ARG A 57 -10.38 -20.64 -10.33
C ARG A 57 -10.11 -21.55 -9.13
N LEU A 58 -9.57 -22.73 -9.42
CA LEU A 58 -9.34 -23.81 -8.47
C LEU A 58 -7.99 -23.62 -7.76
N LEU A 59 -8.00 -23.65 -6.42
CA LEU A 59 -6.80 -23.90 -5.61
C LEU A 59 -6.96 -25.25 -4.92
N ARG A 60 -6.14 -26.24 -5.32
CA ARG A 60 -6.05 -27.52 -4.61
C ARG A 60 -5.20 -27.34 -3.35
N ARG A 61 -5.84 -27.45 -2.18
CA ARG A 61 -5.16 -27.80 -0.92
C ARG A 61 -4.62 -29.22 -1.03
N LEU A 62 -3.44 -29.48 -0.48
CA LEU A 62 -3.12 -30.79 0.12
C LEU A 62 -2.50 -30.58 1.51
N SER A 63 -2.91 -31.48 2.39
CA SER A 63 -2.77 -31.52 3.84
C SER A 63 -1.34 -31.63 4.37
N PHE A 64 -1.09 -30.97 5.51
CA PHE A 64 -0.10 -31.41 6.49
C PHE A 64 -0.56 -32.71 7.19
N SER A 65 0.36 -33.63 7.44
CA SER A 65 0.26 -34.59 8.55
C SER A 65 1.63 -34.77 9.21
N ARG A 66 1.64 -34.85 10.55
CA ARG A 66 2.82 -35.14 11.37
C ARG A 66 3.37 -36.56 11.09
N ASN A 67 4.67 -36.74 11.32
CA ASN A 67 5.16 -37.60 12.42
C ASN A 67 6.69 -37.62 12.50
N GLU A 68 7.18 -37.77 13.72
CA GLU A 68 8.53 -38.15 14.12
C GLU A 68 8.55 -39.70 14.33
N THR A 69 9.62 -40.42 14.67
CA THR A 69 10.92 -40.19 15.34
C THR A 69 11.92 -41.28 14.89
N HIS A 70 13.23 -41.14 15.21
CA HIS A 70 14.29 -42.18 15.15
C HIS A 70 14.80 -42.57 13.74
N SER A 71 16.02 -43.08 13.50
CA SER A 71 17.30 -43.14 14.25
C SER A 71 18.44 -43.60 13.30
N PHE A 72 19.71 -43.37 13.66
CA PHE A 72 20.91 -43.91 12.98
C PHE A 72 20.89 -45.47 12.89
N PRO A 73 21.51 -46.11 11.87
CA PRO A 73 22.98 -46.28 11.83
C PRO A 73 23.68 -46.29 10.43
N GLN A 74 25.02 -46.28 10.46
CA GLN A 74 25.93 -46.71 9.37
C GLN A 74 26.09 -48.26 9.36
N PRO A 75 27.08 -48.86 8.66
CA PRO A 75 27.23 -48.98 7.20
C PRO A 75 27.35 -50.46 6.76
N PHE A 76 27.21 -50.79 5.46
CA PHE A 76 27.81 -52.01 4.91
C PHE A 76 28.20 -51.88 3.43
N THR A 77 29.00 -52.84 2.97
CA THR A 77 29.99 -52.72 1.89
C THR A 77 29.64 -53.48 0.61
N ALA A 78 30.23 -53.02 -0.51
CA ALA A 78 30.50 -53.79 -1.74
C ALA A 78 29.24 -54.25 -2.56
N ASN A 79 29.31 -54.52 -3.87
CA ASN A 79 30.44 -54.54 -4.80
C ASN A 79 29.99 -54.36 -6.27
N SER A 80 30.98 -54.33 -7.17
CA SER A 80 30.90 -54.63 -8.62
C SER A 80 30.41 -53.54 -9.58
N ALA A 81 31.00 -53.58 -10.78
CA ALA A 81 30.94 -52.54 -11.81
C ALA A 81 30.23 -53.03 -13.08
N SER A 82 29.83 -52.09 -13.94
CA SER A 82 29.91 -52.31 -15.40
C SER A 82 29.98 -51.00 -16.19
N HIS A 83 30.63 -51.10 -17.34
CA HIS A 83 31.18 -50.00 -18.12
C HIS A 83 30.16 -49.08 -18.80
N ARG A 84 30.54 -47.80 -18.95
CA ARG A 84 30.02 -46.94 -20.02
C ARG A 84 30.75 -47.27 -21.33
N THR A 85 30.03 -47.19 -22.45
CA THR A 85 30.55 -46.60 -23.69
C THR A 85 29.42 -45.95 -24.47
N ARG A 86 29.62 -44.71 -24.90
CA ARG A 86 28.83 -44.01 -25.93
C ARG A 86 29.73 -43.84 -27.14
N THR A 87 29.20 -44.08 -28.33
CA THR A 87 29.75 -43.55 -29.58
C THR A 87 28.67 -42.73 -30.27
N PHE A 88 29.08 -41.58 -30.80
CA PHE A 88 28.24 -40.62 -31.51
C PHE A 88 28.76 -40.60 -32.95
N VAL A 89 27.88 -40.55 -33.94
CA VAL A 89 28.23 -40.52 -35.36
C VAL A 89 27.59 -39.29 -35.98
N GLU A 90 28.41 -38.46 -36.62
CA GLU A 90 27.94 -37.43 -37.54
C GLU A 90 28.42 -37.77 -38.96
N HIS A 91 27.51 -37.69 -39.92
CA HIS A 91 27.77 -37.83 -41.35
C HIS A 91 27.23 -36.60 -42.07
N VAL A 92 28.09 -35.88 -42.80
CA VAL A 92 27.71 -35.07 -43.96
C VAL A 92 28.80 -35.22 -45.02
N ALA A 93 28.40 -35.44 -46.27
CA ALA A 93 29.28 -35.55 -47.43
C ALA A 93 28.74 -34.68 -48.58
N GLY A 94 29.61 -34.18 -49.48
CA GLY A 94 29.17 -33.31 -50.58
C GLY A 94 30.29 -32.73 -51.47
N THR A 95 30.82 -33.58 -52.34
CA THR A 95 31.67 -33.31 -53.54
C THR A 95 31.65 -31.92 -54.21
N LYS A 96 32.81 -31.46 -54.71
CA LYS A 96 33.09 -31.30 -56.17
C LYS A 96 34.53 -30.83 -56.53
N GLU A 97 35.06 -31.48 -57.58
CA GLU A 97 35.96 -30.98 -58.66
C GLU A 97 37.38 -30.43 -58.38
N SER A 98 38.26 -30.62 -59.38
CA SER A 98 39.72 -30.42 -59.42
C SER A 98 40.10 -29.54 -60.64
N PRO A 99 41.37 -29.32 -61.07
CA PRO A 99 42.68 -29.76 -60.54
C PRO A 99 43.78 -28.64 -60.48
N ASN A 100 44.93 -28.92 -59.83
CA ASN A 100 46.24 -28.89 -60.51
C ASN A 100 47.45 -29.34 -59.67
N GLN A 101 48.17 -30.32 -60.23
CA GLN A 101 49.63 -30.49 -60.29
C GLN A 101 50.50 -30.94 -59.08
N THR A 102 51.54 -31.69 -59.51
CA THR A 102 52.77 -32.14 -58.85
C THR A 102 52.70 -33.22 -57.77
N ILE A 103 52.98 -34.43 -58.26
CA ILE A 103 53.34 -35.66 -57.58
C ILE A 103 54.78 -35.56 -57.04
N GLU A 104 55.05 -36.10 -55.85
CA GLU A 104 56.24 -36.94 -55.63
C GLU A 104 55.86 -38.20 -54.84
N VAL A 105 56.52 -39.31 -55.16
CA VAL A 105 56.18 -40.68 -54.75
C VAL A 105 57.22 -41.19 -53.77
N TYR A 106 56.78 -41.89 -52.71
CA TYR A 106 57.56 -43.00 -52.15
C TYR A 106 56.61 -44.15 -51.76
N ASP A 107 57.15 -45.37 -51.81
CA ASP A 107 56.41 -46.54 -52.28
C ASP A 107 56.75 -47.81 -51.47
N PHE A 108 55.81 -48.76 -51.45
CA PHE A 108 55.83 -50.11 -50.83
C PHE A 108 56.18 -50.26 -49.32
N GLY A 109 55.53 -51.15 -48.56
CA GLY A 109 54.49 -52.11 -48.97
C GLY A 109 53.92 -52.99 -47.84
N ASP A 110 53.24 -54.05 -48.28
CA ASP A 110 52.83 -55.28 -47.59
C ASP A 110 51.77 -55.22 -46.46
N LEU A 111 50.52 -55.18 -46.93
CA LEU A 111 49.30 -55.47 -46.20
C LEU A 111 48.99 -57.00 -46.17
N GLU A 112 49.81 -57.85 -45.54
CA GLU A 112 49.40 -59.25 -45.33
C GLU A 112 50.02 -59.98 -44.10
N SER A 113 49.78 -59.45 -42.89
CA SER A 113 49.91 -60.26 -41.65
C SER A 113 48.73 -60.07 -40.68
N ALA A 114 47.59 -59.61 -41.20
CA ALA A 114 46.36 -59.43 -40.42
C ALA A 114 45.51 -60.71 -40.37
N ARG A 115 45.89 -61.71 -39.54
CA ARG A 115 44.88 -62.66 -39.00
C ARG A 115 45.17 -63.50 -37.76
N ASN A 116 46.41 -63.90 -37.44
CA ASN A 116 46.60 -65.08 -36.56
C ASN A 116 47.02 -64.84 -35.10
N ASP A 117 47.67 -63.73 -34.73
CA ASP A 117 48.19 -63.57 -33.35
C ASP A 117 47.25 -62.87 -32.37
N LEU A 118 45.97 -62.70 -32.74
CA LEU A 118 44.92 -62.08 -31.92
C LEU A 118 44.39 -63.00 -30.80
N ARG A 119 45.19 -63.95 -30.30
CA ARG A 119 44.72 -64.96 -29.34
C ARG A 119 45.68 -65.40 -28.23
N ASN A 120 46.96 -65.06 -28.25
CA ASN A 120 47.93 -65.49 -27.24
C ASN A 120 48.78 -64.32 -26.69
N VAL A 121 49.21 -64.47 -25.43
CA VAL A 121 50.03 -63.50 -24.66
C VAL A 121 49.30 -62.20 -24.27
N ALA A 122 48.08 -62.34 -23.79
CA ALA A 122 47.47 -61.42 -22.84
C ALA A 122 48.14 -61.50 -21.44
N THR A 123 49.48 -61.37 -21.37
CA THR A 123 50.26 -61.43 -20.12
C THR A 123 51.62 -60.74 -20.26
N ARG A 124 51.66 -59.40 -20.16
CA ARG A 124 52.80 -58.61 -19.65
C ARG A 124 52.34 -57.18 -19.35
N ARG A 125 52.09 -56.88 -18.07
CA ARG A 125 52.04 -55.49 -17.61
C ARG A 125 53.47 -54.96 -17.60
N VAL A 126 53.68 -53.81 -18.23
CA VAL A 126 54.84 -52.95 -17.97
C VAL A 126 54.26 -51.68 -17.39
N GLU A 127 54.41 -51.49 -16.09
CA GLU A 127 54.11 -50.24 -15.42
C GLU A 127 55.21 -49.24 -15.83
N THR A 128 54.80 -48.17 -16.51
CA THR A 128 55.66 -47.00 -16.73
C THR A 128 55.03 -45.86 -15.95
N ASP A 129 55.70 -45.47 -14.86
CA ASP A 129 55.25 -44.36 -14.03
C ASP A 129 55.32 -43.06 -14.83
N VAL A 130 54.15 -42.53 -15.20
CA VAL A 130 54.03 -41.17 -15.72
C VAL A 130 53.85 -40.25 -14.51
N GLU A 131 54.95 -39.67 -14.04
CA GLU A 131 54.93 -38.57 -13.07
C GLU A 131 54.18 -37.37 -13.66
N VAL A 132 52.90 -37.24 -13.34
CA VAL A 132 52.12 -36.04 -13.65
C VAL A 132 52.58 -34.93 -12.70
N ARG A 133 53.56 -34.14 -13.15
CA ARG A 133 53.92 -32.88 -12.48
C ARG A 133 52.69 -32.00 -12.35
N GLU A 134 52.47 -31.47 -11.14
CA GLU A 134 51.36 -30.55 -10.88
C GLU A 134 51.53 -29.28 -11.72
N ILE A 135 50.56 -29.03 -12.62
CA ILE A 135 50.62 -27.92 -13.56
C ILE A 135 50.19 -26.64 -12.83
N GLU A 136 51.14 -25.96 -12.19
CA GLU A 136 50.88 -24.64 -11.56
C GLU A 136 50.68 -23.53 -12.60
N ASP A 137 51.23 -23.68 -13.82
CA ASP A 137 50.95 -22.78 -14.96
C ASP A 137 50.53 -23.55 -16.23
N LEU A 138 49.22 -23.47 -16.53
CA LEU A 138 48.63 -23.95 -17.78
C LEU A 138 49.07 -23.07 -18.98
N PRO A 139 49.34 -23.65 -20.17
CA PRO A 139 49.69 -22.89 -21.37
C PRO A 139 48.68 -21.79 -21.70
N GLU A 140 49.17 -20.60 -22.06
CA GLU A 140 48.32 -19.42 -22.27
C GLU A 140 47.26 -19.64 -23.36
N GLU A 141 47.62 -20.34 -24.43
CA GLU A 141 46.72 -20.64 -25.55
C GLU A 141 45.54 -21.53 -25.14
N TRP A 142 45.80 -22.52 -24.27
CA TRP A 142 44.76 -23.34 -23.65
C TRP A 142 43.84 -22.49 -22.77
N ARG A 143 44.42 -21.59 -21.96
CA ARG A 143 43.66 -20.69 -21.09
C ARG A 143 42.77 -19.74 -21.88
N ARG A 144 43.29 -19.10 -22.94
CA ARG A 144 42.52 -18.24 -23.87
C ARG A 144 41.37 -19.02 -24.53
N SER A 145 41.63 -20.24 -24.98
CA SER A 145 40.61 -21.10 -25.60
C SER A 145 39.50 -21.50 -24.62
N LYS A 146 39.88 -21.86 -23.38
CA LYS A 146 38.94 -22.14 -22.27
C LYS A 146 38.14 -20.91 -21.85
N LEU A 147 38.75 -19.74 -21.81
CA LEU A 147 38.10 -18.47 -21.51
C LEU A 147 37.05 -18.11 -22.58
N ALA A 148 37.40 -18.25 -23.87
CA ALA A 148 36.46 -18.06 -24.97
C ALA A 148 35.27 -19.03 -24.91
N TRP A 149 35.51 -20.29 -24.55
CA TRP A 149 34.44 -21.26 -24.30
C TRP A 149 33.54 -20.86 -23.12
N LEU A 150 34.11 -20.46 -21.98
CA LEU A 150 33.32 -19.96 -20.84
C LEU A 150 32.49 -18.72 -21.20
N CYS A 151 33.07 -17.78 -21.97
CA CYS A 151 32.36 -16.60 -22.47
C CYS A 151 31.11 -16.96 -23.30
N LYS A 152 31.13 -18.07 -24.04
CA LYS A 152 29.99 -18.58 -24.81
C LYS A 152 28.99 -19.36 -23.95
N GLU A 153 29.47 -20.20 -23.03
CA GLU A 153 28.61 -21.07 -22.21
C GLU A 153 27.92 -20.32 -21.06
N VAL A 154 28.65 -19.46 -20.33
CA VAL A 154 28.14 -18.81 -19.10
C VAL A 154 26.82 -18.06 -19.31
N PRO A 155 26.62 -17.27 -20.39
CA PRO A 155 25.32 -16.65 -20.69
C PRO A 155 24.17 -17.63 -20.92
N SER A 156 24.45 -18.85 -21.40
CA SER A 156 23.42 -19.82 -21.81
C SER A 156 22.83 -20.66 -20.67
N HIS A 157 23.48 -20.68 -19.48
CA HIS A 157 23.13 -21.59 -18.38
C HIS A 157 22.29 -20.94 -17.28
N LYS A 158 21.32 -21.69 -16.75
CA LYS A 158 20.50 -21.25 -15.60
C LYS A 158 21.35 -21.10 -14.33
N ALA A 159 20.92 -20.22 -13.42
CA ALA A 159 21.68 -19.74 -12.25
C ALA A 159 22.46 -20.83 -11.48
N VAL A 160 21.82 -21.94 -11.11
CA VAL A 160 22.43 -23.03 -10.33
C VAL A 160 23.50 -23.78 -11.13
N THR A 161 23.31 -23.94 -12.43
CA THR A 161 24.26 -24.58 -13.34
C THR A 161 25.49 -23.69 -13.57
N LEU A 162 25.27 -22.38 -13.72
CA LEU A 162 26.33 -21.37 -13.89
C LEU A 162 27.32 -21.39 -12.70
N VAL A 163 26.84 -21.34 -11.46
CA VAL A 163 27.71 -21.35 -10.27
C VAL A 163 28.47 -22.69 -10.14
N ARG A 164 27.85 -23.82 -10.49
CA ARG A 164 28.51 -25.13 -10.53
C ARG A 164 29.60 -25.19 -11.61
N LEU A 165 29.35 -24.63 -12.79
CA LEU A 165 30.30 -24.54 -13.90
C LEU A 165 31.54 -23.72 -13.50
N LEU A 166 31.35 -22.54 -12.91
CA LEU A 166 32.44 -21.69 -12.42
C LEU A 166 33.23 -22.36 -11.30
N ASN A 167 32.55 -22.97 -10.31
CA ASN A 167 33.22 -23.73 -9.25
C ASN A 167 34.08 -24.89 -9.79
N ALA A 168 33.63 -25.57 -10.85
CA ALA A 168 34.43 -26.61 -11.50
C ALA A 168 35.69 -26.08 -12.21
N GLN A 169 35.72 -24.79 -12.58
CA GLN A 169 36.89 -24.12 -13.19
C GLN A 169 37.72 -23.29 -12.19
N LYS A 170 37.31 -23.19 -10.91
CA LYS A 170 37.94 -22.37 -9.86
C LYS A 170 39.46 -22.54 -9.71
N LYS A 171 40.00 -23.73 -10.06
CA LYS A 171 41.44 -24.02 -9.92
C LYS A 171 42.35 -23.19 -10.83
N TRP A 172 41.88 -22.73 -11.99
CA TRP A 172 42.73 -22.04 -12.99
C TRP A 172 42.29 -20.60 -13.30
N VAL A 173 41.03 -20.25 -13.06
CA VAL A 173 40.46 -18.92 -13.36
C VAL A 173 41.12 -17.87 -12.45
N ARG A 174 41.82 -16.90 -13.05
CA ARG A 174 42.38 -15.74 -12.36
C ARG A 174 41.36 -14.59 -12.29
N GLN A 175 41.67 -13.56 -11.50
CA GLN A 175 40.82 -12.37 -11.39
C GLN A 175 40.58 -11.67 -12.75
N GLU A 176 41.60 -11.59 -13.60
CA GLU A 176 41.51 -11.02 -14.94
C GLU A 176 40.54 -11.80 -15.83
N ASP A 177 40.63 -13.14 -15.83
CA ASP A 177 39.74 -14.03 -16.58
C ASP A 177 38.27 -13.84 -16.17
N ALA A 178 38.00 -13.83 -14.86
CA ALA A 178 36.65 -13.67 -14.34
C ALA A 178 36.08 -12.26 -14.58
N THR A 179 36.93 -11.22 -14.47
CA THR A 179 36.60 -9.83 -14.83
C THR A 179 36.24 -9.72 -16.31
N TYR A 180 36.99 -10.39 -17.20
CA TYR A 180 36.70 -10.44 -18.63
C TYR A 180 35.35 -11.13 -18.92
N ILE A 181 35.04 -12.26 -18.26
CA ILE A 181 33.74 -12.93 -18.38
C ILE A 181 32.60 -11.99 -17.96
N CYS A 182 32.73 -11.32 -16.80
CA CYS A 182 31.71 -10.40 -16.31
C CYS A 182 31.48 -9.22 -17.29
N VAL A 183 32.55 -8.59 -17.78
CA VAL A 183 32.46 -7.52 -18.79
C VAL A 183 31.87 -8.05 -20.10
N HIS A 184 32.20 -9.26 -20.53
CA HIS A 184 31.60 -9.87 -21.72
C HIS A 184 30.09 -10.10 -21.58
N CYS A 185 29.63 -10.61 -20.44
CA CYS A 185 28.20 -10.72 -20.13
C CYS A 185 27.48 -9.36 -20.22
N THR A 186 28.08 -8.28 -19.69
CA THR A 186 27.49 -6.92 -19.82
C THR A 186 27.44 -6.43 -21.27
N ARG A 187 28.42 -6.79 -22.11
CA ARG A 187 28.42 -6.44 -23.56
C ARG A 187 27.33 -7.18 -24.35
N ILE A 188 26.97 -8.40 -23.94
CA ILE A 188 25.88 -9.19 -24.55
C ILE A 188 24.49 -8.75 -24.03
N ARG A 189 24.43 -7.90 -22.99
CA ARG A 189 23.21 -7.54 -22.23
C ARG A 189 22.63 -8.68 -21.39
N GLU A 190 23.43 -9.70 -21.08
CA GLU A 190 23.04 -10.79 -20.17
C GLU A 190 23.39 -10.42 -18.72
N ASN A 191 22.84 -9.29 -18.26
CA ASN A 191 23.24 -8.63 -17.01
C ASN A 191 22.96 -9.46 -15.75
N GLU A 192 21.96 -10.35 -15.78
CA GLU A 192 21.74 -11.33 -14.71
C GLU A 192 22.92 -12.29 -14.56
N THR A 193 23.53 -12.69 -15.66
CA THR A 193 24.69 -13.59 -15.64
C THR A 193 25.95 -12.82 -15.23
N GLY A 194 26.14 -11.59 -15.74
CA GLY A 194 27.24 -10.70 -15.35
C GLY A 194 27.26 -10.41 -13.84
N PHE A 195 26.12 -10.03 -13.26
CA PHE A 195 26.00 -9.81 -11.81
C PHE A 195 26.21 -11.09 -10.99
N ARG A 196 25.77 -12.26 -11.47
CA ARG A 196 26.04 -13.56 -10.80
C ARG A 196 27.50 -13.97 -10.88
N VAL A 197 28.20 -13.69 -11.99
CA VAL A 197 29.65 -13.91 -12.10
C VAL A 197 30.38 -13.01 -11.10
N TYR A 198 29.99 -11.74 -10.99
CA TYR A 198 30.52 -10.81 -9.98
C TYR A 198 30.25 -11.32 -8.55
N GLY A 199 29.02 -11.68 -8.20
CA GLY A 199 28.67 -12.25 -6.89
C GLY A 199 29.31 -13.60 -6.59
N TRP A 200 29.74 -14.35 -7.62
CA TRP A 200 30.59 -15.53 -7.45
C TRP A 200 32.05 -15.15 -7.22
N MET A 201 32.56 -14.12 -7.90
CA MET A 201 33.93 -13.60 -7.70
C MET A 201 34.13 -13.08 -6.28
N THR A 202 33.18 -12.31 -5.72
CA THR A 202 33.28 -11.77 -4.36
C THR A 202 33.36 -12.84 -3.27
N GLN A 203 32.94 -14.09 -3.56
CA GLN A 203 33.04 -15.24 -2.67
C GLN A 203 34.38 -16.00 -2.75
N GLN A 204 35.33 -15.57 -3.59
CA GLN A 204 36.60 -16.28 -3.79
C GLN A 204 37.74 -15.66 -2.96
N ASN A 205 38.53 -16.51 -2.30
CA ASN A 205 39.66 -16.09 -1.45
C ASN A 205 40.74 -15.28 -2.19
N TRP A 206 40.84 -15.43 -3.53
CA TRP A 206 41.80 -14.67 -4.36
C TRP A 206 41.26 -13.32 -4.85
N TYR A 207 39.98 -13.03 -4.64
CA TYR A 207 39.35 -11.83 -5.17
C TYR A 207 39.81 -10.58 -4.42
N ARG A 208 40.35 -9.61 -5.16
CA ARG A 208 40.56 -8.24 -4.69
C ARG A 208 39.52 -7.35 -5.33
N PHE A 209 38.89 -6.48 -4.54
CA PHE A 209 37.82 -5.63 -5.02
C PHE A 209 38.25 -4.73 -6.18
N ASP A 210 37.56 -4.84 -7.33
CA ASP A 210 37.83 -4.06 -8.53
C ASP A 210 36.76 -2.97 -8.70
N PHE A 211 37.15 -1.73 -8.37
CA PHE A 211 36.32 -0.53 -8.48
C PHE A 211 35.94 -0.21 -9.94
N GLY A 212 36.79 -0.56 -10.90
CA GLY A 212 36.53 -0.35 -12.33
C GLY A 212 35.49 -1.33 -12.87
N LEU A 213 35.56 -2.60 -12.44
CA LEU A 213 34.53 -3.59 -12.73
C LEU A 213 33.20 -3.22 -12.05
N ALA A 214 33.20 -2.92 -10.76
CA ALA A 214 32.00 -2.57 -10.00
C ALA A 214 31.29 -1.33 -10.59
N THR A 215 32.04 -0.28 -10.95
CA THR A 215 31.47 0.93 -11.56
C THR A 215 30.85 0.65 -12.95
N LYS A 216 31.49 -0.18 -13.79
CA LYS A 216 30.92 -0.60 -15.07
C LYS A 216 29.66 -1.44 -14.87
N LEU A 217 29.68 -2.39 -13.95
CA LEU A 217 28.54 -3.25 -13.64
C LEU A 217 27.34 -2.41 -13.14
N ALA A 218 27.59 -1.42 -12.29
CA ALA A 218 26.57 -0.46 -11.87
C ALA A 218 25.99 0.35 -13.05
N ASP A 219 26.83 0.86 -13.97
CA ASP A 219 26.37 1.56 -15.19
C ASP A 219 25.43 0.71 -16.05
N PHE A 220 25.79 -0.55 -16.30
CA PHE A 220 24.95 -1.47 -17.08
C PHE A 220 23.66 -1.86 -16.34
N LEU A 221 23.71 -2.09 -15.02
CA LEU A 221 22.52 -2.41 -14.22
C LEU A 221 21.56 -1.22 -14.09
N GLY A 222 22.09 0.00 -13.94
CA GLY A 222 21.30 1.23 -13.89
C GLY A 222 20.58 1.52 -15.21
N LYS A 223 21.25 1.31 -16.35
CA LYS A 223 20.64 1.44 -17.69
C LYS A 223 19.50 0.44 -17.94
N GLU A 224 19.57 -0.76 -17.36
CA GLU A 224 18.46 -1.73 -17.36
C GLU A 224 17.43 -1.54 -16.24
N ARG A 225 17.52 -0.44 -15.46
CA ARG A 225 16.62 -0.13 -14.34
C ARG A 225 16.59 -1.20 -13.24
N LYS A 226 17.65 -1.99 -13.09
CA LYS A 226 17.80 -3.01 -12.03
C LYS A 226 18.38 -2.38 -10.76
N PHE A 227 17.62 -1.44 -10.19
CA PHE A 227 18.07 -0.56 -9.10
C PHE A 227 18.47 -1.33 -7.82
N THR A 228 17.79 -2.42 -7.46
CA THR A 228 18.16 -3.26 -6.29
C THR A 228 19.58 -3.82 -6.39
N LYS A 229 19.93 -4.40 -7.54
CA LYS A 229 21.28 -4.94 -7.79
C LYS A 229 22.31 -3.83 -7.96
N CYS A 230 21.91 -2.68 -8.50
CA CYS A 230 22.75 -1.49 -8.53
C CYS A 230 23.08 -0.97 -7.12
N ARG A 231 22.11 -1.04 -6.18
CA ARG A 231 22.30 -0.73 -4.76
C ARG A 231 23.26 -1.73 -4.10
N GLU A 232 23.11 -3.03 -4.34
CA GLU A 232 24.04 -4.05 -3.84
C GLU A 232 25.51 -3.78 -4.27
N VAL A 233 25.75 -3.47 -5.55
CA VAL A 233 27.10 -3.08 -6.04
C VAL A 233 27.59 -1.77 -5.42
N PHE A 234 26.68 -0.81 -5.15
CA PHE A 234 27.04 0.45 -4.52
C PHE A 234 27.42 0.28 -3.04
N ASP A 235 26.63 -0.48 -2.29
CA ASP A 235 26.90 -0.82 -0.89
C ASP A 235 28.20 -1.63 -0.76
N ASP A 236 28.47 -2.55 -1.68
CA ASP A 236 29.77 -3.24 -1.81
C ASP A 236 30.94 -2.26 -1.97
N ILE A 237 30.84 -1.24 -2.84
CA ILE A 237 31.89 -0.21 -3.00
C ILE A 237 32.11 0.55 -1.68
N MET A 238 31.02 0.95 -1.02
CA MET A 238 31.06 1.69 0.25
C MET A 238 31.66 0.87 1.40
N ASN A 239 31.31 -0.42 1.49
CA ASN A 239 31.80 -1.34 2.53
C ASN A 239 33.32 -1.58 2.44
N GLN A 240 33.92 -1.43 1.25
CA GLN A 240 35.37 -1.49 1.05
C GLN A 240 36.10 -0.19 1.44
N GLY A 241 35.41 0.77 2.05
CA GLY A 241 35.99 1.99 2.61
C GLY A 241 36.53 2.98 1.57
N ARG A 242 36.15 2.85 0.30
CA ARG A 242 36.50 3.83 -0.75
C ARG A 242 35.29 4.65 -1.17
N VAL A 243 35.54 5.91 -1.49
CA VAL A 243 34.52 6.83 -1.98
C VAL A 243 34.14 6.46 -3.43
N PRO A 244 32.85 6.24 -3.76
CA PRO A 244 32.42 5.86 -5.12
C PRO A 244 32.73 6.94 -6.17
N SER A 245 32.75 6.58 -7.45
CA SER A 245 32.91 7.58 -8.51
C SER A 245 31.66 8.48 -8.61
N GLU A 246 31.84 9.74 -9.05
CA GLU A 246 30.73 10.66 -9.37
C GLU A 246 29.72 10.01 -10.34
N SER A 247 30.23 9.27 -11.33
CA SER A 247 29.41 8.47 -12.25
C SER A 247 28.55 7.44 -11.52
N THR A 248 29.10 6.73 -10.53
CA THR A 248 28.35 5.69 -9.78
C THR A 248 27.13 6.30 -9.07
N PHE A 249 27.31 7.45 -8.42
CA PHE A 249 26.19 8.20 -7.81
C PHE A 249 25.17 8.65 -8.86
N HIS A 250 25.62 9.26 -9.96
CA HIS A 250 24.74 9.73 -11.04
C HIS A 250 23.89 8.59 -11.62
N ILE A 251 24.51 7.45 -11.92
CA ILE A 251 23.85 6.24 -12.43
C ILE A 251 22.81 5.73 -11.44
N LEU A 252 23.18 5.58 -10.16
CA LEU A 252 22.29 5.02 -9.14
C LEU A 252 21.05 5.91 -8.92
N VAL A 253 21.25 7.23 -8.80
CA VAL A 253 20.15 8.18 -8.67
C VAL A 253 19.25 8.15 -9.91
N VAL A 254 19.80 8.23 -11.13
CA VAL A 254 18.99 8.18 -12.36
C VAL A 254 18.26 6.85 -12.51
N ALA A 255 18.83 5.74 -12.06
CA ALA A 255 18.15 4.44 -12.03
C ALA A 255 16.94 4.44 -11.08
N TYR A 256 17.08 4.97 -9.86
CA TYR A 256 15.97 5.13 -8.92
C TYR A 256 14.88 6.09 -9.43
N LEU A 257 15.26 7.18 -10.10
CA LEU A 257 14.30 8.10 -10.72
C LEU A 257 13.59 7.51 -11.95
N SER A 258 14.13 6.43 -12.52
CA SER A 258 13.54 5.73 -13.68
C SER A 258 12.61 4.57 -13.29
N SER A 259 12.56 4.19 -12.01
CA SER A 259 11.67 3.16 -11.45
C SER A 259 10.37 3.78 -10.95
N SER A 260 9.25 3.12 -11.24
CA SER A 260 7.89 3.56 -10.86
C SER A 260 7.40 2.94 -9.54
N GLU A 261 8.32 2.43 -8.71
CA GLU A 261 7.99 1.85 -7.41
C GLU A 261 7.93 2.94 -6.33
N GLU A 262 6.96 2.82 -5.42
CA GLU A 262 6.82 3.72 -4.27
C GLU A 262 8.11 3.72 -3.42
N GLY A 263 8.48 4.89 -2.90
CA GLY A 263 9.73 5.08 -2.14
C GLY A 263 10.96 5.39 -3.01
N CYS A 264 11.07 4.92 -4.26
CA CYS A 264 12.29 5.07 -5.08
C CYS A 264 12.83 6.52 -5.18
N PHE A 265 11.95 7.51 -5.19
CA PHE A 265 12.31 8.92 -5.14
C PHE A 265 13.01 9.35 -3.83
N GLN A 266 12.58 8.83 -2.68
CA GLN A 266 13.21 9.08 -1.38
C GLN A 266 14.61 8.45 -1.33
N GLU A 267 14.77 7.21 -1.82
CA GLU A 267 16.08 6.56 -1.96
C GLU A 267 17.02 7.41 -2.83
N ALA A 268 16.54 7.90 -3.99
CA ALA A 268 17.29 8.76 -4.90
C ALA A 268 17.81 10.04 -4.19
N CYS A 269 16.94 10.68 -3.41
CA CYS A 269 17.32 11.85 -2.62
C CYS A 269 18.32 11.51 -1.51
N SER A 270 18.18 10.36 -0.83
CA SER A 270 19.14 9.90 0.18
C SER A 270 20.55 9.67 -0.41
N VAL A 271 20.63 9.07 -1.61
CA VAL A 271 21.89 8.81 -2.33
C VAL A 271 22.53 10.13 -2.78
N TYR A 272 21.72 11.07 -3.29
CA TYR A 272 22.18 12.42 -3.65
C TYR A 272 22.68 13.19 -2.42
N ASN A 273 21.91 13.23 -1.33
CA ASN A 273 22.32 13.90 -0.10
C ASN A 273 23.60 13.27 0.48
N ARG A 274 23.77 11.95 0.35
CA ARG A 274 25.01 11.26 0.73
C ARG A 274 26.20 11.64 -0.15
N MET A 275 26.00 11.82 -1.46
CA MET A 275 27.03 12.32 -2.38
C MET A 275 27.54 13.70 -1.96
N ILE A 276 26.64 14.61 -1.57
CA ILE A 276 27.00 15.96 -1.11
C ILE A 276 27.71 15.92 0.25
N GLN A 277 27.19 15.12 1.21
CA GLN A 277 27.78 14.97 2.55
C GLN A 277 29.23 14.45 2.55
N LEU A 278 29.59 13.59 1.58
CA LEU A 278 30.96 13.05 1.48
C LEU A 278 31.99 14.12 1.03
N GLY A 279 31.53 15.24 0.47
CA GLY A 279 32.37 16.35 0.04
C GLY A 279 33.21 16.05 -1.22
N GLY A 280 33.74 17.10 -1.85
CA GLY A 280 34.63 16.99 -3.01
C GLY A 280 33.97 16.61 -4.35
N TYR A 281 32.69 16.20 -4.35
CA TYR A 281 31.93 15.93 -5.57
C TYR A 281 31.33 17.19 -6.18
N ARG A 282 31.27 17.24 -7.51
CA ARG A 282 30.52 18.25 -8.29
C ARG A 282 29.45 17.54 -9.12
N PRO A 283 28.21 17.41 -8.63
CA PRO A 283 27.17 16.72 -9.37
C PRO A 283 26.82 17.47 -10.65
N ARG A 284 26.57 16.74 -11.74
CA ARG A 284 26.26 17.31 -13.06
C ARG A 284 24.92 18.04 -13.04
N LEU A 285 24.79 19.08 -13.86
CA LEU A 285 23.51 19.78 -14.07
C LEU A 285 22.39 18.81 -14.47
N SER A 286 22.69 17.80 -15.30
CA SER A 286 21.73 16.75 -15.68
C SER A 286 21.18 15.94 -14.49
N LEU A 287 21.95 15.78 -13.41
CA LEU A 287 21.49 15.10 -12.20
C LEU A 287 20.49 15.95 -11.43
N HIS A 288 20.83 17.23 -11.19
CA HIS A 288 19.96 18.20 -10.54
C HIS A 288 18.64 18.32 -11.30
N ASN A 289 18.68 18.48 -12.63
CA ASN A 289 17.48 18.53 -13.48
C ASN A 289 16.62 17.26 -13.39
N SER A 290 17.25 16.08 -13.31
CA SER A 290 16.52 14.81 -13.22
C SER A 290 15.80 14.68 -11.88
N LEU A 291 16.48 14.99 -10.77
CA LEU A 291 15.87 15.07 -9.44
C LEU A 291 14.74 16.09 -9.39
N PHE A 292 14.94 17.24 -10.03
CA PHE A 292 13.98 18.34 -10.02
C PHE A 292 12.70 18.03 -10.81
N ARG A 293 12.83 17.40 -12.00
CA ARG A 293 11.66 16.87 -12.72
C ARG A 293 10.94 15.80 -11.92
N ALA A 294 11.67 14.91 -11.25
CA ALA A 294 11.07 13.88 -10.42
C ALA A 294 10.24 14.47 -9.27
N LEU A 295 10.79 15.47 -8.56
CA LEU A 295 10.08 16.27 -7.54
C LEU A 295 8.75 16.83 -8.05
N VAL A 296 8.77 17.53 -9.19
CA VAL A 296 7.57 18.17 -9.77
C VAL A 296 6.57 17.14 -10.32
N SER A 297 7.04 16.01 -10.85
CA SER A 297 6.19 14.96 -11.47
C SER A 297 5.53 13.99 -10.48
N LYS A 298 5.80 14.12 -9.19
CA LYS A 298 5.36 13.20 -8.14
C LYS A 298 3.82 13.14 -8.06
N GLN A 299 3.27 11.91 -8.01
CA GLN A 299 1.84 11.72 -7.78
C GLN A 299 1.53 11.80 -6.27
N GLY A 300 0.52 12.59 -5.91
CA GLY A 300 0.34 13.09 -4.55
C GLY A 300 1.08 14.42 -4.37
N GLY A 301 0.36 15.45 -3.89
CA GLY A 301 0.88 16.83 -3.81
C GLY A 301 2.17 16.96 -3.01
N PRO A 302 3.00 17.99 -3.29
CA PRO A 302 4.34 18.09 -2.71
C PRO A 302 4.30 18.30 -1.20
N SER A 303 5.03 17.46 -0.47
CA SER A 303 5.20 17.60 0.97
C SER A 303 6.19 18.71 1.33
N SER A 304 6.18 19.16 2.59
CA SER A 304 7.21 20.09 3.11
C SER A 304 8.63 19.54 2.88
N ASP A 305 8.82 18.21 2.95
CA ASP A 305 10.11 17.57 2.69
C ASP A 305 10.53 17.67 1.22
N ASP A 306 9.59 17.58 0.27
CA ASP A 306 9.86 17.76 -1.16
C ASP A 306 10.36 19.19 -1.44
N VAL A 307 9.76 20.20 -0.78
CA VAL A 307 10.21 21.61 -0.89
C VAL A 307 11.60 21.80 -0.28
N ARG A 308 11.87 21.24 0.91
CA ARG A 308 13.20 21.29 1.55
C ARG A 308 14.27 20.65 0.67
N GLN A 309 13.96 19.52 0.04
CA GLN A 309 14.87 18.83 -0.89
C GLN A 309 15.09 19.64 -2.17
N ALA A 310 14.05 20.30 -2.69
CA ALA A 310 14.15 21.20 -3.84
C ALA A 310 15.03 22.43 -3.57
N GLU A 311 14.88 23.06 -2.41
CA GLU A 311 15.72 24.17 -1.96
C GLU A 311 17.18 23.74 -1.73
N PHE A 312 17.41 22.55 -1.16
CA PHE A 312 18.76 21.99 -1.02
C PHE A 312 19.42 21.75 -2.40
N ILE A 313 18.66 21.21 -3.37
CA ILE A 313 19.13 21.04 -4.76
C ILE A 313 19.47 22.40 -5.38
N PHE A 314 18.61 23.41 -5.23
CA PHE A 314 18.84 24.76 -5.75
C PHE A 314 20.09 25.42 -5.13
N HIS A 315 20.23 25.34 -3.81
CA HIS A 315 21.42 25.83 -3.10
C HIS A 315 22.71 25.18 -3.61
N ASN A 316 22.69 23.87 -3.88
CA ASN A 316 23.84 23.16 -4.43
C ASN A 316 24.16 23.59 -5.88
N VAL A 317 23.15 23.82 -6.73
CA VAL A 317 23.37 24.33 -8.10
C VAL A 317 24.03 25.72 -8.05
N VAL A 318 23.52 26.63 -7.21
CA VAL A 318 24.07 27.99 -7.05
C VAL A 318 25.48 27.98 -6.46
N THR A 319 25.72 27.24 -5.37
CA THR A 319 27.04 27.19 -4.71
C THR A 319 28.12 26.46 -5.53
N THR A 320 27.73 25.52 -6.40
CA THR A 320 28.68 24.90 -7.36
C THR A 320 28.96 25.77 -8.58
N GLY A 321 28.29 26.91 -8.73
CA GLY A 321 28.46 27.84 -9.87
C GLY A 321 27.90 27.29 -11.18
N LEU A 322 26.90 26.40 -11.12
CA LEU A 322 26.22 25.87 -12.29
C LEU A 322 25.10 26.82 -12.74
N GLU A 323 24.89 26.92 -14.06
CA GLU A 323 23.78 27.69 -14.62
C GLU A 323 22.42 27.08 -14.22
N VAL A 324 21.59 27.87 -13.54
CA VAL A 324 20.24 27.46 -13.15
C VAL A 324 19.33 27.52 -14.38
N GLN A 325 18.65 26.41 -14.68
CA GLN A 325 17.71 26.35 -15.80
C GLN A 325 16.32 26.90 -15.43
N LYS A 326 15.60 27.44 -16.43
CA LYS A 326 14.22 27.94 -16.30
C LYS A 326 13.27 26.93 -15.60
N ASP A 327 13.40 25.64 -15.90
CA ASP A 327 12.63 24.56 -15.28
C ASP A 327 12.76 24.55 -13.74
N ILE A 328 13.95 24.86 -13.21
CA ILE A 328 14.24 24.85 -11.77
C ILE A 328 13.50 26.00 -11.07
N TYR A 329 13.62 27.23 -11.57
CA TYR A 329 12.86 28.37 -11.06
C TYR A 329 11.35 28.11 -11.13
N SER A 330 10.87 27.61 -12.28
CA SER A 330 9.45 27.40 -12.54
C SER A 330 8.84 26.37 -11.58
N GLY A 331 9.51 25.23 -11.40
CA GLY A 331 9.04 24.22 -10.45
C GLY A 331 9.28 24.59 -8.98
N LEU A 332 10.26 25.44 -8.62
CA LEU A 332 10.39 25.94 -7.23
C LEU A 332 9.19 26.83 -6.87
N ILE A 333 8.84 27.77 -7.76
CA ILE A 333 7.66 28.64 -7.58
C ILE A 333 6.39 27.79 -7.49
N TRP A 334 6.27 26.75 -8.32
CA TRP A 334 5.16 25.80 -8.23
C TRP A 334 5.13 25.04 -6.89
N LEU A 335 6.25 24.46 -6.47
CA LEU A 335 6.38 23.69 -5.22
C LEU A 335 6.01 24.53 -3.99
N HIS A 336 6.50 25.77 -3.91
CA HIS A 336 6.15 26.72 -2.85
C HIS A 336 4.67 27.12 -2.91
N SER A 337 4.12 27.41 -4.09
CA SER A 337 2.68 27.74 -4.24
C SER A 337 1.73 26.60 -3.80
N CYS A 338 2.21 25.35 -3.84
CA CYS A 338 1.45 24.18 -3.43
C CYS A 338 1.30 24.06 -1.90
N GLN A 339 2.24 24.57 -1.10
CA GLN A 339 2.22 24.43 0.36
C GLN A 339 1.02 25.13 1.02
N ASP A 340 0.58 24.64 2.18
CA ASP A 340 -0.56 25.23 2.90
C ASP A 340 -0.20 26.62 3.48
N GLU A 341 0.99 26.73 4.10
CA GLU A 341 1.64 28.00 4.42
C GLU A 341 2.60 28.37 3.27
N VAL A 342 2.39 29.54 2.67
CA VAL A 342 3.13 29.97 1.47
C VAL A 342 4.11 31.09 1.83
N ASP A 343 5.40 30.87 1.57
CA ASP A 343 6.44 31.89 1.68
C ASP A 343 6.47 32.76 0.42
N ILE A 344 5.81 33.90 0.49
CA ILE A 344 5.63 34.82 -0.64
C ILE A 344 6.85 35.72 -0.85
N GLU A 345 7.63 36.01 0.20
CA GLU A 345 8.92 36.67 0.07
C GLU A 345 9.88 35.79 -0.74
N ARG A 346 9.92 34.48 -0.45
CA ARG A 346 10.72 33.51 -1.21
C ARG A 346 10.27 33.37 -2.65
N ILE A 347 8.97 33.29 -2.91
CA ILE A 347 8.42 33.24 -4.28
C ILE A 347 8.76 34.51 -5.06
N ASN A 348 8.59 35.70 -4.46
CA ASN A 348 8.94 36.98 -5.09
C ASN A 348 10.45 37.09 -5.37
N TYR A 349 11.29 36.63 -4.44
CA TYR A 349 12.75 36.54 -4.65
C TYR A 349 13.08 35.62 -5.85
N LEU A 350 12.50 34.42 -5.90
CA LEU A 350 12.74 33.46 -6.99
C LEU A 350 12.26 34.01 -8.35
N ARG A 351 11.13 34.73 -8.38
CA ARG A 351 10.62 35.43 -9.57
C ARG A 351 11.60 36.51 -10.06
N GLU A 352 12.13 37.31 -9.14
CA GLU A 352 13.05 38.40 -9.47
C GLU A 352 14.43 37.88 -9.92
N GLU A 353 14.96 36.82 -9.30
CA GLU A 353 16.18 36.16 -9.78
C GLU A 353 16.00 35.52 -11.16
N MET A 354 14.84 34.92 -11.43
CA MET A 354 14.50 34.39 -12.77
C MET A 354 14.50 35.48 -13.84
N ARG A 355 13.98 36.68 -13.53
CA ARG A 355 14.01 37.86 -14.41
C ARG A 355 15.44 38.36 -14.65
N LYS A 356 16.25 38.51 -13.59
CA LYS A 356 17.66 38.93 -13.70
C LYS A 356 18.51 37.95 -14.51
N ALA A 357 18.20 36.66 -14.44
CA ALA A 357 18.81 35.63 -15.29
C ALA A 357 18.36 35.70 -16.77
N GLY A 358 17.45 36.61 -17.13
CA GLY A 358 16.98 36.81 -18.50
C GLY A 358 15.90 35.83 -18.96
N PHE A 359 15.26 35.10 -18.05
CA PHE A 359 14.20 34.16 -18.41
C PHE A 359 12.82 34.85 -18.42
N GLU A 360 12.12 34.75 -19.55
CA GLU A 360 10.72 35.14 -19.65
C GLU A 360 9.84 34.25 -18.75
N GLU A 361 8.87 34.85 -18.07
CA GLU A 361 7.90 34.12 -17.24
C GLU A 361 6.99 33.25 -18.11
N SER A 362 6.84 31.96 -17.77
CA SER A 362 5.87 31.08 -18.42
C SER A 362 4.48 31.28 -17.84
N ASN A 363 3.44 30.92 -18.60
CA ASN A 363 2.05 30.89 -18.11
C ASN A 363 1.93 30.07 -16.80
N GLU A 364 2.65 28.94 -16.70
CA GLU A 364 2.70 28.11 -15.48
C GLU A 364 3.23 28.88 -14.26
N VAL A 365 4.27 29.70 -14.42
CA VAL A 365 4.82 30.54 -13.34
C VAL A 365 3.79 31.59 -12.91
N VAL A 366 3.15 32.28 -13.86
CA VAL A 366 2.12 33.30 -13.59
C VAL A 366 0.90 32.68 -12.87
N VAL A 367 0.49 31.48 -13.25
CA VAL A 367 -0.61 30.74 -12.59
C VAL A 367 -0.21 30.25 -11.19
N SER A 368 1.04 29.84 -10.97
CA SER A 368 1.56 29.49 -9.64
C SER A 368 1.69 30.71 -8.72
N LEU A 369 2.03 31.88 -9.27
CA LEU A 369 2.01 33.16 -8.54
C LEU A 369 0.57 33.53 -8.13
N LEU A 370 -0.40 33.43 -9.05
CA LEU A 370 -1.82 33.62 -8.73
C LEU A 370 -2.30 32.69 -7.62
N ARG A 371 -1.87 31.42 -7.60
CA ARG A 371 -2.16 30.47 -6.50
C ARG A 371 -1.59 30.97 -5.16
N ALA A 372 -0.34 31.44 -5.17
CA ALA A 372 0.35 31.91 -3.97
C ALA A 372 -0.36 33.13 -3.35
N TYR A 373 -0.58 34.19 -4.15
CA TYR A 373 -1.25 35.40 -3.67
C TYR A 373 -2.73 35.14 -3.29
N ALA A 374 -3.43 34.22 -3.98
CA ALA A 374 -4.78 33.81 -3.60
C ALA A 374 -4.85 33.08 -2.25
N LYS A 375 -3.79 32.33 -1.89
CA LYS A 375 -3.67 31.72 -0.56
C LYS A 375 -3.38 32.73 0.55
N GLU A 376 -2.72 33.84 0.26
CA GLU A 376 -2.58 34.95 1.22
C GLU A 376 -3.86 35.76 1.36
N GLY A 377 -4.57 35.98 0.25
CA GLY A 377 -5.68 36.94 0.15
C GLY A 377 -5.26 38.31 -0.40
N GLY A 378 -4.04 38.43 -0.97
CA GLY A 378 -3.55 39.64 -1.64
C GLY A 378 -4.29 39.92 -2.95
N VAL A 379 -5.45 40.58 -2.86
CA VAL A 379 -6.31 40.85 -4.02
C VAL A 379 -5.66 41.82 -5.02
N GLU A 380 -4.86 42.80 -4.56
CA GLU A 380 -4.15 43.71 -5.46
C GLU A 380 -3.07 43.00 -6.27
N GLU A 381 -2.32 42.10 -5.64
CA GLU A 381 -1.33 41.22 -6.25
C GLU A 381 -1.99 40.28 -7.26
N VAL A 382 -3.13 39.70 -6.90
CA VAL A 382 -3.92 38.83 -7.80
C VAL A 382 -4.43 39.59 -9.02
N GLU A 383 -4.96 40.81 -8.88
CA GLU A 383 -5.38 41.61 -10.04
C GLU A 383 -4.20 42.05 -10.92
N ARG A 384 -3.07 42.43 -10.32
CA ARG A 384 -1.83 42.77 -11.04
C ARG A 384 -1.34 41.58 -11.86
N THR A 385 -1.24 40.41 -11.24
CA THR A 385 -0.79 39.16 -11.89
C THR A 385 -1.82 38.63 -12.89
N TRP A 386 -3.11 38.96 -12.71
CA TRP A 386 -4.16 38.68 -13.68
C TRP A 386 -4.02 39.52 -14.96
N LEU A 387 -3.70 40.81 -14.84
CA LEU A 387 -3.42 41.67 -16.00
C LEU A 387 -2.18 41.20 -16.77
N GLU A 388 -1.15 40.74 -16.06
CA GLU A 388 0.04 40.10 -16.66
C GLU A 388 -0.36 38.82 -17.43
N LEU A 389 -1.21 37.96 -16.86
CA LEU A 389 -1.73 36.76 -17.53
C LEU A 389 -2.55 37.07 -18.79
N LEU A 390 -3.32 38.16 -18.79
CA LEU A 390 -4.07 38.65 -19.97
C LEU A 390 -3.16 39.20 -21.08
N GLY A 391 -1.95 39.62 -20.74
CA GLY A 391 -0.95 40.12 -21.69
C GLY A 391 -0.15 39.03 -22.41
N LEU A 392 -0.32 37.76 -22.03
CA LEU A 392 0.29 36.62 -22.70
C LEU A 392 -0.62 36.13 -23.84
N ASP A 393 -0.04 35.82 -25.01
CA ASP A 393 -0.76 35.25 -26.18
C ASP A 393 -1.30 33.81 -25.97
N CYS A 394 -1.37 33.36 -24.72
CA CYS A 394 -1.85 32.04 -24.31
C CYS A 394 -3.20 32.18 -23.61
N GLY A 395 -4.23 31.45 -24.07
CA GLY A 395 -5.57 31.50 -23.48
C GLY A 395 -5.58 31.23 -21.97
N ILE A 396 -6.44 31.96 -21.25
CA ILE A 396 -6.51 31.94 -19.78
C ILE A 396 -6.88 30.53 -19.30
N PRO A 397 -6.05 29.85 -18.50
CA PRO A 397 -6.40 28.55 -17.95
C PRO A 397 -7.50 28.69 -16.90
N SER A 398 -8.43 27.72 -16.89
CA SER A 398 -9.56 27.67 -15.95
C SER A 398 -9.14 27.80 -14.48
N GLN A 399 -7.98 27.25 -14.15
CA GLN A 399 -7.43 27.28 -12.80
C GLN A 399 -7.11 28.70 -12.30
N ALA A 400 -6.77 29.65 -13.19
CA ALA A 400 -6.52 31.03 -12.82
C ALA A 400 -7.80 31.73 -12.31
N PHE A 401 -8.96 31.44 -12.92
CA PHE A 401 -10.25 31.93 -12.42
C PHE A 401 -10.55 31.36 -11.02
N VAL A 402 -10.21 30.10 -10.75
CA VAL A 402 -10.39 29.47 -9.43
C VAL A 402 -9.56 30.18 -8.36
N TYR A 403 -8.29 30.49 -8.63
CA TYR A 403 -7.46 31.25 -7.69
C TYR A 403 -7.95 32.69 -7.51
N LYS A 404 -8.44 33.33 -8.57
CA LYS A 404 -9.05 34.66 -8.46
C LYS A 404 -10.30 34.64 -7.56
N MET A 405 -11.19 33.65 -7.71
CA MET A 405 -12.35 33.45 -6.82
C MET A 405 -11.93 33.19 -5.37
N GLU A 406 -10.88 32.39 -5.16
CA GLU A 406 -10.35 32.07 -3.83
C GLU A 406 -9.80 33.30 -3.10
N ALA A 407 -9.06 34.17 -3.80
CA ALA A 407 -8.53 35.42 -3.23
C ALA A 407 -9.66 36.34 -2.72
N TYR A 408 -10.68 36.58 -3.54
CA TYR A 408 -11.84 37.40 -3.16
C TYR A 408 -12.66 36.76 -2.03
N ALA A 409 -12.74 35.42 -1.99
CA ALA A 409 -13.40 34.71 -0.90
C ALA A 409 -12.66 34.83 0.44
N LYS A 410 -11.32 34.90 0.45
CA LYS A 410 -10.55 35.15 1.69
C LYS A 410 -10.75 36.56 2.25
N VAL A 411 -10.89 37.56 1.38
CA VAL A 411 -11.19 38.96 1.77
C VAL A 411 -12.67 39.16 2.13
N GLY A 412 -13.54 38.22 1.75
CA GLY A 412 -14.98 38.28 2.03
C GLY A 412 -15.81 39.05 1.01
N ASP A 413 -15.27 39.38 -0.17
CA ASP A 413 -16.02 39.97 -1.29
C ASP A 413 -16.60 38.85 -2.18
N PHE A 414 -17.60 38.17 -1.60
CA PHE A 414 -18.28 37.03 -2.20
C PHE A 414 -19.06 37.41 -3.47
N ALA A 415 -19.52 38.65 -3.57
CA ALA A 415 -20.19 39.18 -4.75
C ALA A 415 -19.24 39.23 -5.96
N ARG A 416 -17.97 39.63 -5.77
CA ARG A 416 -16.97 39.53 -6.83
C ARG A 416 -16.58 38.10 -7.16
N ALA A 417 -16.46 37.20 -6.19
CA ALA A 417 -16.22 35.78 -6.47
C ALA A 417 -17.31 35.17 -7.38
N LEU A 418 -18.60 35.46 -7.11
CA LEU A 418 -19.73 35.07 -7.96
C LEU A 418 -19.67 35.70 -9.36
N LYS A 419 -19.27 36.96 -9.47
CA LYS A 419 -19.10 37.62 -10.77
C LYS A 419 -18.00 36.94 -11.60
N ILE A 420 -16.85 36.63 -10.98
CA ILE A 420 -15.73 35.92 -11.62
C ILE A 420 -16.13 34.52 -12.06
N PHE A 421 -16.95 33.81 -11.26
CA PHE A 421 -17.52 32.52 -11.66
C PHE A 421 -18.33 32.62 -12.97
N ARG A 422 -19.21 33.63 -13.07
CA ARG A 422 -20.01 33.88 -14.29
C ARG A 422 -19.20 34.42 -15.46
N GLU A 423 -18.06 35.07 -15.21
CA GLU A 423 -17.09 35.43 -16.25
C GLU A 423 -16.36 34.18 -16.77
N MET A 424 -15.89 33.30 -15.89
CA MET A 424 -15.27 32.01 -16.25
C MET A 424 -16.22 31.17 -17.12
N ASP A 425 -17.48 31.04 -16.72
CA ASP A 425 -18.49 30.26 -17.44
C ASP A 425 -18.65 30.75 -18.89
N LYS A 426 -18.77 32.08 -19.08
CA LYS A 426 -18.85 32.72 -20.40
C LYS A 426 -17.56 32.58 -21.22
N HIS A 427 -16.39 32.75 -20.60
CA HIS A 427 -15.11 32.69 -21.30
C HIS A 427 -14.72 31.28 -21.75
N LEU A 428 -15.09 30.26 -20.97
CA LEU A 428 -14.73 28.87 -21.25
C LEU A 428 -15.84 28.07 -21.98
N GLY A 429 -17.03 28.65 -22.16
CA GLY A 429 -18.19 27.95 -22.72
C GLY A 429 -18.74 26.87 -21.76
N GLY A 430 -18.63 27.11 -20.45
CA GLY A 430 -19.06 26.18 -19.40
C GLY A 430 -18.06 26.08 -18.25
N ALA A 431 -18.49 26.45 -17.05
CA ALA A 431 -17.68 26.39 -15.83
C ALA A 431 -17.13 24.99 -15.52
N THR A 432 -15.88 24.93 -15.02
CA THR A 432 -15.22 23.65 -14.68
C THR A 432 -15.71 23.08 -13.35
N VAL A 433 -15.51 21.78 -13.12
CA VAL A 433 -15.85 21.12 -11.83
C VAL A 433 -15.17 21.82 -10.65
N SER A 434 -13.89 22.18 -10.79
CA SER A 434 -13.17 22.93 -9.75
C SER A 434 -13.74 24.33 -9.52
N GLY A 435 -14.28 24.98 -10.55
CA GLY A 435 -14.96 26.26 -10.42
C GLY A 435 -16.28 26.16 -9.69
N TYR A 436 -17.13 25.17 -10.03
CA TYR A 436 -18.38 24.89 -9.31
C TYR A 436 -18.12 24.53 -7.84
N HIS A 437 -17.16 23.63 -7.57
CA HIS A 437 -16.79 23.30 -6.20
C HIS A 437 -16.33 24.51 -5.40
N LYS A 438 -15.42 25.34 -5.96
CA LYS A 438 -14.94 26.55 -5.27
C LYS A 438 -16.06 27.54 -5.03
N ILE A 439 -16.95 27.81 -6.00
CA ILE A 439 -18.03 28.78 -5.75
C ILE A 439 -19.07 28.25 -4.75
N ILE A 440 -19.36 26.94 -4.75
CA ILE A 440 -20.23 26.32 -3.74
C ILE A 440 -19.58 26.40 -2.34
N GLU A 441 -18.30 26.06 -2.19
CA GLU A 441 -17.54 26.22 -0.93
C GLU A 441 -17.64 27.67 -0.39
N VAL A 442 -17.51 28.64 -1.29
CA VAL A 442 -17.58 30.07 -0.97
C VAL A 442 -18.99 30.50 -0.55
N VAL A 443 -20.03 30.03 -1.23
CA VAL A 443 -21.43 30.32 -0.88
C VAL A 443 -21.89 29.58 0.39
N CYS A 444 -21.36 28.38 0.65
CA CYS A 444 -21.58 27.66 1.91
C CYS A 444 -20.96 28.40 3.11
N LYS A 445 -19.76 28.97 2.96
CA LYS A 445 -19.09 29.75 4.04
C LYS A 445 -19.84 31.03 4.45
N ILE A 446 -20.69 31.57 3.59
CA ILE A 446 -21.57 32.70 3.90
C ILE A 446 -22.98 32.29 4.33
N ASN A 447 -23.25 30.99 4.45
CA ASN A 447 -24.55 30.44 4.82
C ASN A 447 -25.72 30.88 3.91
N GLN A 448 -25.45 31.20 2.64
CA GLN A 448 -26.50 31.52 1.65
C GLN A 448 -27.06 30.23 1.06
N VAL A 449 -27.96 29.60 1.80
CA VAL A 449 -28.53 28.28 1.52
C VAL A 449 -29.17 28.20 0.13
N GLU A 450 -30.04 29.15 -0.21
CA GLU A 450 -30.80 29.13 -1.48
C GLU A 450 -29.88 29.24 -2.69
N LEU A 451 -28.81 30.05 -2.58
CA LEU A 451 -27.83 30.21 -3.65
C LEU A 451 -26.96 28.95 -3.77
N ALA A 452 -26.56 28.32 -2.65
CA ALA A 452 -25.81 27.07 -2.66
C ALA A 452 -26.62 25.91 -3.29
N GLU A 453 -27.92 25.81 -2.95
CA GLU A 453 -28.86 24.86 -3.56
C GLU A 453 -28.95 25.09 -5.08
N SER A 454 -29.18 26.33 -5.53
CA SER A 454 -29.29 26.64 -6.97
C SER A 454 -28.00 26.35 -7.76
N LEU A 455 -26.82 26.57 -7.16
CA LEU A 455 -25.53 26.28 -7.81
C LEU A 455 -25.24 24.77 -7.85
N LEU A 456 -25.75 24.00 -6.89
CA LEU A 456 -25.68 22.54 -6.92
C LEU A 456 -26.60 21.96 -7.99
N GLU A 457 -27.83 22.47 -8.12
CA GLU A 457 -28.77 22.10 -9.17
C GLU A 457 -28.20 22.43 -10.57
N GLU A 458 -27.69 23.65 -10.77
CA GLU A 458 -27.00 24.04 -12.01
C GLU A 458 -25.83 23.09 -12.33
N PHE A 459 -25.04 22.71 -11.33
CA PHE A 459 -23.94 21.75 -11.53
C PHE A 459 -24.45 20.35 -11.93
N LEU A 460 -25.52 19.86 -11.30
CA LEU A 460 -26.15 18.58 -11.61
C LEU A 460 -26.71 18.55 -13.05
N GLU A 461 -27.32 19.64 -13.50
CA GLU A 461 -27.82 19.78 -14.88
C GLU A 461 -26.71 19.68 -15.93
N THR A 462 -25.48 20.10 -15.62
CA THR A 462 -24.33 19.93 -16.55
C THR A 462 -23.91 18.47 -16.76
N GLY A 463 -24.42 17.52 -15.97
CA GLY A 463 -24.10 16.08 -16.07
C GLY A 463 -22.66 15.71 -15.70
N LYS A 464 -21.88 16.65 -15.15
CA LYS A 464 -20.46 16.45 -14.82
C LYS A 464 -20.29 15.58 -13.57
N LYS A 465 -19.67 14.41 -13.73
CA LYS A 465 -19.46 13.44 -12.64
C LYS A 465 -18.22 13.75 -11.81
N GLN A 466 -18.37 14.54 -10.75
CA GLN A 466 -17.49 14.61 -9.56
C GLN A 466 -18.12 15.57 -8.53
N LEU A 467 -19.09 15.09 -7.75
CA LEU A 467 -19.90 15.93 -6.85
C LEU A 467 -19.49 15.89 -5.36
N LEU A 468 -18.66 14.92 -4.94
CA LEU A 468 -18.47 14.62 -3.52
C LEU A 468 -17.90 15.80 -2.69
N PRO A 469 -16.89 16.56 -3.14
CA PRO A 469 -16.41 17.74 -2.40
C PRO A 469 -17.50 18.81 -2.21
N SER A 470 -18.31 19.07 -3.25
CA SER A 470 -19.42 20.04 -3.16
C SER A 470 -20.54 19.57 -2.22
N TYR A 471 -20.86 18.27 -2.21
CA TYR A 471 -21.81 17.71 -1.24
C TYR A 471 -21.30 17.83 0.21
N ILE A 472 -19.99 17.65 0.46
CA ILE A 472 -19.42 17.80 1.81
C ILE A 472 -19.65 19.21 2.33
N GLU A 473 -19.36 20.25 1.53
CA GLU A 473 -19.54 21.65 1.94
C GLU A 473 -21.02 21.98 2.23
N ILE A 474 -21.95 21.48 1.40
CA ILE A 474 -23.40 21.70 1.60
C ILE A 474 -23.94 20.94 2.82
N VAL A 475 -23.55 19.67 3.00
CA VAL A 475 -23.92 18.87 4.19
C VAL A 475 -23.36 19.51 5.46
N LYS A 476 -22.14 20.06 5.41
CA LYS A 476 -21.53 20.81 6.50
C LYS A 476 -22.26 22.12 6.79
N MET A 477 -22.60 22.92 5.78
CA MET A 477 -23.41 24.14 5.94
C MET A 477 -24.77 23.82 6.60
N TYR A 478 -25.45 22.74 6.21
CA TYR A 478 -26.69 22.33 6.88
C TYR A 478 -26.48 21.89 8.33
N PHE A 479 -25.34 21.26 8.65
CA PHE A 479 -24.98 20.91 10.02
C PHE A 479 -24.71 22.15 10.88
N ASP A 480 -23.88 23.06 10.38
CA ASP A 480 -23.50 24.30 11.07
C ASP A 480 -24.72 25.22 11.33
N LEU A 481 -25.74 25.15 10.46
CA LEU A 481 -27.02 25.86 10.60
C LEU A 481 -28.11 25.08 11.36
N GLY A 482 -27.88 23.83 11.78
CA GLY A 482 -28.89 22.98 12.44
C GLY A 482 -30.06 22.56 11.54
N LEU A 483 -29.92 22.63 10.21
CA LEU A 483 -30.95 22.31 9.22
C LEU A 483 -31.04 20.80 8.94
N HIS A 484 -31.29 20.04 10.00
CA HIS A 484 -31.22 18.58 10.01
C HIS A 484 -32.07 17.87 8.95
N GLU A 485 -33.26 18.38 8.61
CA GLU A 485 -34.10 17.82 7.55
C GLU A 485 -33.49 17.98 6.14
N LYS A 486 -32.83 19.12 5.88
CA LYS A 486 -32.10 19.34 4.61
C LYS A 486 -30.84 18.47 4.57
N LEU A 487 -30.17 18.30 5.70
CA LEU A 487 -29.02 17.42 5.85
C LEU A 487 -29.38 15.95 5.57
N GLU A 488 -30.45 15.41 6.17
CA GLU A 488 -30.90 14.04 5.93
C GLU A 488 -31.26 13.81 4.44
N LYS A 489 -31.92 14.78 3.78
CA LYS A 489 -32.18 14.74 2.33
C LYS A 489 -30.88 14.73 1.51
N ALA A 490 -29.95 15.65 1.80
CA ALA A 490 -28.66 15.72 1.10
C ALA A 490 -27.80 14.47 1.29
N PHE A 491 -27.88 13.83 2.47
CA PHE A 491 -27.22 12.54 2.75
C PHE A 491 -27.81 11.41 1.89
N VAL A 492 -29.14 11.31 1.79
CA VAL A 492 -29.82 10.32 0.93
C VAL A 492 -29.52 10.58 -0.54
N GLU A 493 -29.55 11.82 -1.01
CA GLU A 493 -29.15 12.17 -2.38
C GLU A 493 -27.69 11.83 -2.66
N CYS A 494 -26.79 12.01 -1.68
CA CYS A 494 -25.40 11.60 -1.80
C CYS A 494 -25.23 10.07 -1.85
N LEU A 495 -26.10 9.28 -1.20
CA LEU A 495 -26.12 7.81 -1.32
C LEU A 495 -26.61 7.34 -2.70
N GLU A 496 -27.58 8.02 -3.29
CA GLU A 496 -28.14 7.66 -4.60
C GLU A 496 -27.26 8.11 -5.77
N LYS A 497 -26.73 9.34 -5.69
CA LYS A 497 -26.03 10.03 -6.80
C LYS A 497 -24.50 9.91 -6.71
N CYS A 498 -23.95 9.55 -5.54
CA CYS A 498 -22.51 9.52 -5.25
C CYS A 498 -22.13 8.29 -4.40
N GLN A 499 -20.86 8.15 -4.07
CA GLN A 499 -20.42 7.28 -2.97
C GLN A 499 -19.99 8.16 -1.81
N PRO A 500 -20.76 8.23 -0.70
CA PRO A 500 -20.40 9.05 0.46
C PRO A 500 -19.09 8.55 1.08
N ASN A 501 -18.24 9.49 1.50
CA ASN A 501 -17.03 9.18 2.25
C ASN A 501 -17.29 9.16 3.75
N GLN A 502 -16.25 8.77 4.50
CA GLN A 502 -16.27 8.77 5.97
C GLN A 502 -16.61 10.15 6.58
N THR A 503 -16.23 11.25 5.93
CA THR A 503 -16.55 12.61 6.38
C THR A 503 -18.06 12.87 6.41
N ILE A 504 -18.79 12.53 5.34
CA ILE A 504 -20.25 12.73 5.27
C ILE A 504 -20.98 11.88 6.32
N TYR A 505 -20.58 10.63 6.52
CA TYR A 505 -21.14 9.79 7.61
C TYR A 505 -20.86 10.39 8.99
N ASN A 506 -19.65 10.92 9.24
CA ASN A 506 -19.33 11.54 10.52
C ASN A 506 -20.18 12.80 10.79
N ILE A 507 -20.35 13.68 9.80
CA ILE A 507 -21.21 14.87 9.94
C ILE A 507 -22.67 14.46 10.20
N TYR A 508 -23.18 13.44 9.50
CA TYR A 508 -24.55 12.96 9.71
C TYR A 508 -24.73 12.29 11.08
N LEU A 509 -23.76 11.50 11.54
CA LEU A 509 -23.75 10.92 12.89
C LEU A 509 -23.76 12.02 13.97
N GLU A 510 -22.96 13.08 13.80
CA GLU A 510 -22.92 14.19 14.75
C GLU A 510 -24.23 14.99 14.76
N SER A 511 -24.80 15.24 13.57
CA SER A 511 -26.15 15.79 13.42
C SER A 511 -27.19 14.98 14.22
N LEU A 512 -27.24 13.65 14.02
CA LEU A 512 -28.19 12.78 14.70
C LEU A 512 -28.01 12.76 16.23
N VAL A 513 -26.76 12.77 16.69
CA VAL A 513 -26.43 12.85 18.12
C VAL A 513 -26.86 14.20 18.73
N ASN A 514 -26.65 15.32 18.03
CA ASN A 514 -27.03 16.65 18.51
C ASN A 514 -28.56 16.83 18.61
N ILE A 515 -29.35 16.16 17.74
CA ILE A 515 -30.82 16.08 17.84
C ILE A 515 -31.27 15.15 19.00
N GLY A 516 -30.39 14.26 19.47
CA GLY A 516 -30.73 13.19 20.41
C GLY A 516 -31.35 11.94 19.75
N ASN A 517 -31.32 11.82 18.42
CA ASN A 517 -31.84 10.65 17.70
C ASN A 517 -30.82 9.49 17.68
N LEU A 518 -30.61 8.92 18.87
CA LEU A 518 -29.60 7.88 19.12
C LEU A 518 -29.98 6.48 18.60
N GLU A 519 -31.22 6.29 18.14
CA GLU A 519 -31.62 5.08 17.44
C GLU A 519 -31.07 5.11 16.01
N LYS A 520 -31.44 6.13 15.21
CA LYS A 520 -30.86 6.35 13.87
C LYS A 520 -29.33 6.43 13.90
N ALA A 521 -28.74 7.13 14.88
CA ALA A 521 -27.28 7.22 15.00
C ALA A 521 -26.62 5.85 15.25
N GLY A 522 -27.29 4.95 15.98
CA GLY A 522 -26.85 3.57 16.15
C GLY A 522 -26.88 2.78 14.84
N ASP A 523 -27.97 2.88 14.08
CA ASP A 523 -28.14 2.19 12.81
C ASP A 523 -27.09 2.66 11.77
N VAL A 524 -26.89 3.97 11.63
CA VAL A 524 -25.87 4.55 10.72
C VAL A 524 -24.45 4.16 11.14
N PHE A 525 -24.16 4.05 12.44
CA PHE A 525 -22.86 3.60 12.94
C PHE A 525 -22.61 2.12 12.65
N ASP A 526 -23.61 1.25 12.83
CA ASP A 526 -23.50 -0.16 12.47
C ASP A 526 -23.46 -0.35 10.94
N GLU A 527 -24.13 0.48 10.15
CA GLU A 527 -23.96 0.52 8.68
C GLU A 527 -22.51 0.84 8.30
N MET A 528 -21.94 1.92 8.83
CA MET A 528 -20.56 2.32 8.55
C MET A 528 -19.52 1.28 9.03
N LYS A 529 -19.84 0.53 10.08
CA LYS A 529 -19.04 -0.59 10.59
C LYS A 529 -19.13 -1.84 9.73
N ASN A 530 -20.29 -2.12 9.16
CA ASN A 530 -20.51 -3.24 8.25
C ASN A 530 -20.03 -2.94 6.82
N ASN A 531 -19.97 -1.66 6.43
CA ASN A 531 -19.40 -1.22 5.16
C ASN A 531 -17.87 -1.24 5.21
N GLY A 532 -17.29 -2.33 4.70
CA GLY A 532 -15.84 -2.57 4.66
C GLY A 532 -15.01 -1.56 3.86
N THR A 533 -15.63 -0.62 3.14
CA THR A 533 -14.91 0.45 2.42
C THR A 533 -14.76 1.74 3.22
N ILE A 534 -15.70 2.04 4.12
CA ILE A 534 -15.72 3.31 4.88
C ILE A 534 -15.07 3.10 6.25
N ASN A 535 -15.51 2.06 6.98
CA ASN A 535 -15.02 1.68 8.31
C ASN A 535 -15.20 2.80 9.37
N VAL A 536 -15.18 2.40 10.64
CA VAL A 536 -15.34 3.33 11.78
C VAL A 536 -13.99 3.95 12.14
N ASN A 537 -13.91 5.28 12.31
CA ASN A 537 -12.73 6.02 12.78
C ASN A 537 -12.87 6.52 14.23
N ALA A 538 -11.82 7.11 14.81
CA ALA A 538 -11.84 7.63 16.18
C ALA A 538 -12.94 8.68 16.41
N SER A 539 -13.08 9.65 15.48
CA SER A 539 -14.11 10.70 15.51
C SER A 539 -15.52 10.09 15.63
N SER A 540 -15.92 9.20 14.73
CA SER A 540 -17.25 8.57 14.76
C SER A 540 -17.53 7.77 16.04
N CYS A 541 -16.51 7.12 16.60
CA CYS A 541 -16.63 6.47 17.91
C CYS A 541 -16.84 7.49 19.02
N ASN A 542 -16.06 8.58 19.06
CA ASN A 542 -16.21 9.65 20.07
C ASN A 542 -17.58 10.34 19.97
N THR A 543 -18.06 10.65 18.75
CA THR A 543 -19.38 11.23 18.50
C THR A 543 -20.52 10.35 19.06
N VAL A 544 -20.52 9.06 18.73
CA VAL A 544 -21.56 8.12 19.18
C VAL A 544 -21.42 7.79 20.68
N LEU A 545 -20.19 7.72 21.19
CA LEU A 545 -19.90 7.58 22.61
C LEU A 545 -20.44 8.77 23.41
N LYS A 546 -20.16 10.01 22.98
CA LYS A 546 -20.69 11.26 23.55
C LYS A 546 -22.22 11.20 23.63
N GLY A 547 -22.89 10.87 22.53
CA GLY A 547 -24.36 10.72 22.50
C GLY A 547 -24.89 9.72 23.52
N TYR A 548 -24.32 8.51 23.60
CA TYR A 548 -24.74 7.51 24.58
C TYR A 548 -24.37 7.86 26.04
N LEU A 549 -23.31 8.64 26.28
CA LEU A 549 -22.96 9.13 27.61
C LEU A 549 -23.95 10.22 28.06
N ASP A 550 -24.25 11.17 27.20
CA ASP A 550 -25.13 12.30 27.50
C ASP A 550 -26.60 11.86 27.66
N SER A 551 -27.02 10.77 27.01
CA SER A 551 -28.34 10.14 27.23
C SER A 551 -28.38 9.11 28.36
N GLY A 552 -27.29 8.89 29.10
CA GLY A 552 -27.21 7.87 30.15
C GLY A 552 -27.30 6.41 29.67
N ASN A 553 -27.11 6.10 28.38
CA ASN A 553 -27.15 4.73 27.84
C ASN A 553 -25.82 4.00 28.06
N HIS A 554 -25.50 3.74 29.34
CA HIS A 554 -24.24 3.16 29.80
C HIS A 554 -23.90 1.83 29.13
N ALA A 555 -24.91 1.00 28.81
CA ALA A 555 -24.71 -0.30 28.18
C ALA A 555 -24.24 -0.19 26.71
N LYS A 556 -24.78 0.76 25.94
CA LYS A 556 -24.28 1.05 24.58
C LYS A 556 -22.94 1.76 24.62
N ALA A 557 -22.77 2.77 25.49
CA ALA A 557 -21.50 3.50 25.68
C ALA A 557 -20.32 2.55 25.97
N LYS A 558 -20.50 1.57 26.87
CA LYS A 558 -19.47 0.57 27.20
C LYS A 558 -19.05 -0.26 25.98
N LYS A 559 -19.99 -0.69 25.12
CA LYS A 559 -19.68 -1.46 23.90
C LYS A 559 -18.85 -0.64 22.90
N ILE A 560 -19.11 0.67 22.78
CA ILE A 560 -18.30 1.56 21.94
C ILE A 560 -16.90 1.71 22.52
N TYR A 561 -16.77 1.91 23.84
CA TYR A 561 -15.47 1.98 24.52
C TYR A 561 -14.63 0.69 24.39
N GLU A 562 -15.25 -0.49 24.50
CA GLU A 562 -14.60 -1.77 24.25
C GLU A 562 -14.12 -1.88 22.78
N LEU A 563 -14.90 -1.40 21.81
CA LEU A 563 -14.52 -1.35 20.39
C LEU A 563 -13.37 -0.36 20.12
N MET A 564 -13.37 0.81 20.75
CA MET A 564 -12.26 1.78 20.68
C MET A 564 -10.97 1.19 21.26
N SER A 565 -11.07 0.52 22.41
CA SER A 565 -9.94 -0.16 23.06
C SER A 565 -9.34 -1.25 22.17
N LEU A 566 -10.18 -2.07 21.53
CA LEU A 566 -9.74 -3.11 20.58
C LEU A 566 -9.06 -2.54 19.33
N LYS A 567 -9.56 -1.42 18.81
CA LYS A 567 -8.99 -0.73 17.64
C LYS A 567 -7.84 0.25 17.95
N LYS A 568 -7.52 0.45 19.24
CA LYS A 568 -6.56 1.46 19.73
C LYS A 568 -6.88 2.89 19.27
N TYR A 569 -8.15 3.27 19.30
CA TYR A 569 -8.58 4.63 19.01
C TYR A 569 -8.50 5.52 20.26
N GLU A 570 -8.05 6.76 20.09
CA GLU A 570 -7.99 7.74 21.16
C GLU A 570 -9.40 8.19 21.57
N VAL A 571 -9.65 8.17 22.88
CA VAL A 571 -10.89 8.65 23.49
C VAL A 571 -10.65 10.06 23.99
N GLU A 572 -11.57 10.97 23.68
CA GLU A 572 -11.47 12.36 24.13
C GLU A 572 -11.46 12.46 25.67
N SER A 573 -10.54 13.27 26.21
CA SER A 573 -10.40 13.51 27.66
C SER A 573 -11.72 13.79 28.40
N PRO A 574 -12.62 14.71 27.94
CA PRO A 574 -13.89 14.95 28.63
C PRO A 574 -14.87 13.76 28.58
N LEU A 575 -14.73 12.84 27.62
CA LEU A 575 -15.52 11.61 27.58
C LEU A 575 -14.93 10.55 28.52
N MET A 576 -13.61 10.52 28.69
CA MET A 576 -12.93 9.63 29.65
C MET A 576 -13.34 9.89 31.09
N GLU A 577 -13.46 11.15 31.53
CA GLU A 577 -13.91 11.48 32.89
C GLU A 577 -15.34 10.96 33.17
N LYS A 578 -16.26 11.19 32.22
CA LYS A 578 -17.64 10.65 32.28
C LYS A 578 -17.64 9.12 32.27
N LEU A 579 -16.79 8.49 31.45
CA LEU A 579 -16.64 7.04 31.36
C LEU A 579 -16.09 6.44 32.65
N ASP A 580 -15.06 7.03 33.26
CA ASP A 580 -14.47 6.50 34.51
C ASP A 580 -15.47 6.55 35.66
N TYR A 581 -16.31 7.60 35.73
CA TYR A 581 -17.43 7.64 36.66
C TYR A 581 -18.40 6.45 36.42
N ILE A 582 -18.83 6.21 35.19
CA ILE A 582 -19.74 5.11 34.82
C ILE A 582 -19.09 3.73 35.04
N LEU A 583 -17.83 3.56 34.69
CA LEU A 583 -17.06 2.35 34.93
C LEU A 583 -16.85 2.12 36.43
N SER A 584 -16.78 3.18 37.26
CA SER A 584 -16.76 3.05 38.72
C SER A 584 -18.11 2.58 39.30
N LEU A 585 -19.23 3.03 38.71
CA LEU A 585 -20.58 2.57 39.06
C LEU A 585 -20.77 1.10 38.66
N VAL A 586 -20.43 0.73 37.43
CA VAL A 586 -20.48 -0.67 36.96
C VAL A 586 -19.51 -1.56 37.76
N ARG A 587 -18.34 -1.06 38.17
CA ARG A 587 -17.45 -1.78 39.11
C ARG A 587 -18.04 -1.95 40.50
N LYS A 588 -18.99 -1.10 40.95
CA LYS A 588 -19.73 -1.31 42.20
C LYS A 588 -20.81 -2.39 42.04
N GLU A 589 -21.51 -2.44 40.91
CA GLU A 589 -22.49 -3.51 40.63
C GLU A 589 -21.82 -4.88 40.42
N VAL A 590 -20.72 -4.93 39.66
CA VAL A 590 -19.93 -6.17 39.44
C VAL A 590 -19.17 -6.61 40.71
N LYS A 591 -19.06 -5.75 41.74
CA LYS A 591 -18.46 -6.08 43.05
C LYS A 591 -19.34 -6.91 43.99
N LYS A 592 -20.36 -7.61 43.46
CA LYS A 592 -20.89 -8.86 44.06
C LYS A 592 -20.45 -10.12 43.29
N PRO A 593 -19.15 -10.48 43.27
CA PRO A 593 -18.79 -11.86 43.03
C PRO A 593 -19.19 -12.69 44.27
N LEU A 594 -20.16 -13.60 44.12
CA LEU A 594 -20.44 -14.63 45.11
C LEU A 594 -19.23 -15.57 45.21
N SER A 595 -18.26 -15.22 46.06
CA SER A 595 -17.07 -16.04 46.29
C SER A 595 -17.41 -17.20 47.21
N MET A 596 -18.12 -18.19 46.66
CA MET A 596 -18.53 -19.41 47.34
C MET A 596 -17.29 -20.27 47.67
N LYS A 597 -16.65 -19.95 48.79
CA LYS A 597 -15.54 -20.70 49.39
C LYS A 597 -15.91 -21.06 50.82
N LEU A 598 -15.98 -22.36 51.12
CA LEU A 598 -16.25 -22.86 52.47
C LEU A 598 -15.24 -22.34 53.49
N SER A 599 -15.73 -21.82 54.62
CA SER A 599 -14.92 -21.44 55.78
C SER A 599 -14.21 -22.65 56.39
N LYS A 600 -13.26 -22.42 57.30
CA LYS A 600 -12.57 -23.51 57.99
C LYS A 600 -13.55 -24.30 58.87
N GLU A 601 -14.41 -23.62 59.63
CA GLU A 601 -15.44 -24.30 60.44
C GLU A 601 -16.42 -25.08 59.58
N GLN A 602 -16.88 -24.50 58.45
CA GLN A 602 -17.78 -25.18 57.53
C GLN A 602 -17.17 -26.47 56.97
N ARG A 603 -15.86 -26.49 56.66
CA ARG A 603 -15.16 -27.72 56.23
C ARG A 603 -15.05 -28.75 57.35
N GLU A 604 -14.72 -28.32 58.57
CA GLU A 604 -14.59 -29.21 59.72
C GLU A 604 -15.94 -29.83 60.12
N VAL A 605 -17.03 -29.05 60.08
CA VAL A 605 -18.41 -29.53 60.26
C VAL A 605 -18.82 -30.49 59.14
N LEU A 606 -18.53 -30.17 57.87
CA LEU A 606 -18.83 -31.02 56.72
C LEU A 606 -18.08 -32.37 56.80
N VAL A 607 -16.80 -32.36 57.17
CA VAL A 607 -16.00 -33.58 57.38
C VAL A 607 -16.54 -34.41 58.57
N GLY A 608 -16.91 -33.75 59.67
CA GLY A 608 -17.54 -34.42 60.82
C GLY A 608 -18.89 -35.07 60.47
N LEU A 609 -19.68 -34.42 59.62
CA LEU A 609 -20.96 -34.96 59.10
C LEU A 609 -20.74 -36.12 58.12
N LEU A 610 -19.75 -36.04 57.23
CA LEU A 610 -19.41 -37.12 56.29
C LEU A 610 -19.01 -38.42 57.01
N LEU A 611 -18.34 -38.33 58.15
CA LEU A 611 -18.04 -39.48 59.01
C LEU A 611 -19.27 -40.04 59.74
N GLY A 612 -20.39 -39.30 59.78
CA GLY A 612 -21.64 -39.64 60.47
C GLY A 612 -22.72 -40.31 59.60
N GLY A 613 -22.47 -40.53 58.30
CA GLY A 613 -23.37 -41.31 57.42
C GLY A 613 -23.85 -40.62 56.14
N LEU A 614 -23.27 -39.49 55.74
CA LEU A 614 -23.58 -38.84 54.46
C LEU A 614 -22.83 -39.47 53.28
N ARG A 615 -23.36 -39.29 52.06
CA ARG A 615 -22.74 -39.79 50.82
C ARG A 615 -22.20 -38.63 49.97
N VAL A 616 -21.00 -38.80 49.44
CA VAL A 616 -20.45 -37.92 48.39
C VAL A 616 -20.46 -38.65 47.06
N GLU A 617 -21.06 -38.06 46.05
CA GLU A 617 -20.93 -38.50 44.67
C GLU A 617 -19.82 -37.68 43.99
N SER A 618 -18.84 -38.35 43.38
CA SER A 618 -17.74 -37.70 42.67
C SER A 618 -17.89 -37.91 41.17
N ASP A 619 -18.06 -36.83 40.41
CA ASP A 619 -17.92 -36.85 38.96
C ASP A 619 -16.43 -36.84 38.59
N LYS A 620 -15.94 -37.96 38.04
CA LYS A 620 -14.54 -38.16 37.67
C LYS A 620 -14.11 -37.36 36.44
N GLU A 621 -15.03 -37.00 35.56
CA GLU A 621 -14.70 -36.23 34.34
C GLU A 621 -14.55 -34.74 34.67
N ARG A 622 -15.41 -34.21 35.56
CA ARG A 622 -15.47 -32.77 35.88
C ARG A 622 -14.67 -32.34 37.11
N LYS A 623 -14.07 -33.28 37.85
CA LYS A 623 -13.42 -33.04 39.16
C LYS A 623 -14.33 -32.26 40.13
N SER A 624 -15.63 -32.57 40.11
CA SER A 624 -16.65 -31.92 40.93
C SER A 624 -17.35 -32.96 41.81
N HIS A 625 -17.60 -32.60 43.06
CA HIS A 625 -18.23 -33.47 44.03
C HIS A 625 -19.59 -32.90 44.45
N LYS A 626 -20.52 -33.79 44.76
CA LYS A 626 -21.88 -33.48 45.20
C LYS A 626 -22.14 -34.19 46.52
N ILE A 627 -22.72 -33.50 47.49
CA ILE A 627 -22.98 -34.06 48.83
C ILE A 627 -24.47 -34.33 48.96
N MET A 628 -24.81 -35.55 49.38
CA MET A 628 -26.18 -35.98 49.67
C MET A 628 -26.37 -36.12 51.17
N PHE A 629 -27.34 -35.37 51.68
CA PHE A 629 -27.78 -35.35 53.07
C PHE A 629 -29.00 -36.26 53.19
N GLU A 630 -28.86 -37.41 53.85
CA GLU A 630 -29.93 -38.40 54.03
C GLU A 630 -30.25 -38.57 55.53
N PHE A 631 -31.41 -38.08 55.98
CA PHE A 631 -31.82 -38.14 57.39
C PHE A 631 -32.89 -39.21 57.64
N ARG A 632 -32.46 -40.40 58.07
CA ARG A 632 -33.40 -41.49 58.44
C ARG A 632 -34.02 -41.26 59.83
N GLY A 633 -35.33 -41.08 59.90
CA GLY A 633 -36.14 -41.16 61.14
C GLY A 633 -36.42 -39.84 61.88
N LYS A 634 -37.57 -39.78 62.56
CA LYS A 634 -38.16 -38.57 63.18
C LYS A 634 -37.68 -38.32 64.63
N SER A 635 -36.37 -38.19 64.86
CA SER A 635 -35.83 -37.78 66.18
C SER A 635 -35.70 -36.26 66.27
N GLN A 636 -36.11 -35.66 67.38
CA GLN A 636 -36.07 -34.19 67.58
C GLN A 636 -34.66 -33.61 67.43
N ALA A 637 -33.64 -34.32 67.93
CA ALA A 637 -32.24 -33.91 67.79
C ALA A 637 -31.78 -33.89 66.31
N ARG A 638 -32.31 -34.80 65.48
CA ARG A 638 -32.04 -34.83 64.03
C ARG A 638 -32.77 -33.72 63.28
N LEU A 639 -33.95 -33.32 63.75
CA LEU A 639 -34.73 -32.22 63.14
C LEU A 639 -34.01 -30.87 63.32
N ILE A 640 -33.49 -30.60 64.53
CA ILE A 640 -32.67 -29.41 64.82
C ILE A 640 -31.37 -29.43 64.01
N LEU A 641 -30.68 -30.58 63.96
CA LEU A 641 -29.45 -30.74 63.16
C LEU A 641 -29.70 -30.49 61.66
N ARG A 642 -30.83 -30.99 61.14
CA ARG A 642 -31.24 -30.81 59.74
C ARG A 642 -31.52 -29.35 59.40
N GLN A 643 -32.23 -28.63 60.26
CA GLN A 643 -32.45 -27.17 60.11
C GLN A 643 -31.12 -26.42 60.10
N HIS A 644 -30.26 -26.66 61.10
CA HIS A 644 -28.97 -25.99 61.19
C HIS A 644 -28.07 -26.22 59.96
N ILE A 645 -28.03 -27.44 59.43
CA ILE A 645 -27.27 -27.76 58.20
C ILE A 645 -27.89 -27.09 56.97
N HIS A 646 -29.22 -27.14 56.83
CA HIS A 646 -29.92 -26.50 55.72
C HIS A 646 -29.63 -24.99 55.66
N ASP A 647 -29.66 -24.31 56.80
CA ASP A 647 -29.43 -22.87 56.88
C ASP A 647 -27.95 -22.51 56.66
N GLN A 648 -27.01 -23.29 57.21
CA GLN A 648 -25.56 -23.07 57.01
C GLN A 648 -25.11 -23.30 55.56
N PHE A 649 -25.77 -24.18 54.83
CA PHE A 649 -25.43 -24.52 53.44
C PHE A 649 -26.44 -23.99 52.42
N ARG A 650 -27.34 -23.08 52.80
CA ARG A 650 -28.47 -22.58 51.98
C ARG A 650 -28.04 -22.07 50.59
N GLU A 651 -26.90 -21.37 50.50
CA GLU A 651 -26.33 -20.88 49.25
C GLU A 651 -25.86 -21.99 48.29
N TRP A 652 -25.57 -23.19 48.82
CA TRP A 652 -25.08 -24.36 48.08
C TRP A 652 -26.17 -25.36 47.73
N LEU A 653 -27.41 -25.09 48.13
CA LEU A 653 -28.57 -25.92 47.82
C LEU A 653 -29.34 -25.34 46.61
N PRO A 654 -29.96 -26.18 45.77
CA PRO A 654 -30.92 -25.69 44.79
C PRO A 654 -32.06 -24.97 45.52
N HIS A 655 -32.51 -23.83 45.01
CA HIS A 655 -33.63 -23.10 45.61
C HIS A 655 -34.92 -23.93 45.49
N SER A 656 -35.57 -24.17 46.62
CA SER A 656 -36.92 -24.75 46.73
C SER A 656 -37.90 -23.69 47.22
N GLU A 657 -39.11 -23.68 46.67
CA GLU A 657 -40.18 -22.74 47.05
C GLU A 657 -41.06 -23.25 48.21
N ASP A 658 -40.84 -24.49 48.67
CA ASP A 658 -41.55 -25.10 49.80
C ASP A 658 -40.96 -24.69 51.16
N GLU A 659 -41.81 -24.43 52.16
CA GLU A 659 -41.36 -24.05 53.52
C GLU A 659 -40.81 -25.24 54.36
N ASP A 660 -41.16 -26.48 54.00
CA ASP A 660 -40.78 -27.67 54.76
C ASP A 660 -39.49 -28.31 54.22
N ILE A 661 -38.42 -28.32 55.04
CA ILE A 661 -37.14 -28.92 54.65
C ILE A 661 -37.33 -30.43 54.41
N PRO A 662 -36.91 -31.00 53.26
CA PRO A 662 -37.06 -32.42 52.97
C PRO A 662 -36.17 -33.33 53.84
N LEU A 663 -36.47 -34.63 53.89
CA LEU A 663 -35.65 -35.62 54.61
C LEU A 663 -34.35 -35.97 53.88
N GLU A 664 -34.35 -35.79 52.56
CA GLU A 664 -33.20 -35.99 51.68
C GLU A 664 -33.02 -34.73 50.83
N PHE A 665 -31.81 -34.18 50.80
CA PHE A 665 -31.45 -33.09 49.90
C PHE A 665 -29.98 -33.17 49.50
N SER A 666 -29.58 -32.42 48.48
CA SER A 666 -28.22 -32.49 47.95
C SER A 666 -27.69 -31.14 47.50
N SER A 667 -26.37 -30.95 47.65
CA SER A 667 -25.70 -29.72 47.20
C SER A 667 -25.66 -29.61 45.68
N ILE A 668 -25.43 -28.40 45.19
CA ILE A 668 -24.89 -28.16 43.85
C ILE A 668 -23.50 -28.83 43.76
N SER A 669 -23.14 -29.37 42.60
CA SER A 669 -21.82 -30.00 42.41
C SER A 669 -20.71 -28.96 42.30
N HIS A 670 -19.62 -29.14 43.04
CA HIS A 670 -18.50 -28.19 43.02
C HIS A 670 -17.16 -28.87 43.37
N SER A 671 -16.05 -28.30 42.90
CA SER A 671 -14.71 -28.86 43.13
C SER A 671 -14.22 -28.70 44.57
N CYS A 672 -14.70 -27.69 45.30
CA CYS A 672 -14.24 -27.41 46.67
C CYS A 672 -14.66 -28.44 47.72
N PHE A 673 -15.59 -29.34 47.39
CA PHE A 673 -16.01 -30.44 48.25
C PHE A 673 -15.06 -31.65 48.17
N GLY A 674 -14.10 -31.65 47.24
CA GLY A 674 -13.03 -32.63 47.19
C GLY A 674 -12.06 -32.46 48.36
N GLY A 675 -12.10 -33.38 49.32
CA GLY A 675 -11.14 -33.43 50.42
C GLY A 675 -9.73 -33.64 49.89
N GLY A 676 -8.91 -32.59 49.92
CA GLY A 676 -7.57 -32.62 49.34
C GLY A 676 -6.63 -33.60 50.03
N LYS A 677 -5.88 -34.37 49.24
CA LYS A 677 -4.60 -34.95 49.64
C LYS A 677 -3.50 -34.35 48.76
N ASN A 678 -2.75 -33.47 49.43
CA ASN A 678 -1.36 -33.07 49.22
C ASN A 678 -0.93 -32.40 47.90
N GLU A 679 -0.42 -31.19 48.10
CA GLU A 679 0.62 -30.45 47.34
C GLU A 679 0.29 -29.97 45.92
#